data_AF-A0A3Q7GMT7-F1
#
_entry.id   AF-A0A3Q7GMT7-F1
#
_cell.length_a   1.000
_cell.length_b   1.000
_cell.length_c   1.000
_cell.angle_alpha   90.00
_cell.angle_beta   90.00
_cell.angle_gamma   90.00
#
_symmetry.space_group_name_H-M   'P 1'
#
loop_
_entity.id
_entity.type
_entity.pdbx_description
1 polymer ?
#
loop_
_entity_poly.entity_id
_entity_poly.type
_entity_poly.pdbx_seq_one_letter_code
_entity_poly.pdbx_strand_id
1 'polypeptide(L)'
;MEHNQQHNKRNQPEDMATTTATATQKRKRKEVAVFGNYRNYYGYRRYPVYDNRQTTLRSPVEGSRPTSEKCMSRGKGMLSTGLESSNYKVKIGQNLEEDPRLKAMKKEWFEGKDCLDIGCNSGVITIAIVTFFIPAQKFNCRSILGVDIDDARIQDAYWTLRKAVRSTGAVPAGVAKSTESKNVTGIESHEAESPKKPANIDCTESHHVQEANLFDIVSFRKGNFVQNWHLVENTSYDTIICLSVSKWVQLNWGDEGLITLFSKVWRLLSPGGVFILEPQPWSSYYSNRLVSETTRINYQEIKIRPEDFQDILLDKPKQCTKQPYKKTSSIGIGFHTNSKQPIDKKYKSKFMNQTGRITQYSWARIVGLACAGLHFHINKMEKTSWLLVVVLGMVVISLLGGAEGRKSRILDESSYYDLEYSAISCRAHSASITDFGGVGDGKTLNTKAFQEAVNRLSQYASDGGAQLIVPAGQWLTGSFNLTSHFTLFLHKDAILLASQDINEWAVIDPLPSYGHGRDTSGGRYISLLFGTNLTDVIITGENGTIDGQGEIWWQKFHSKKLKYTRPYLIEIMHSDNIQISHITLVNSPSWNIHPVYSSNIIVQGITILAPVKSPNTDGINPDSCTNMKIEDNYIVSGDDCVAVKSGWDEYGINYGMPTSQLIIRRLTCISPYSAAIALGSEMSGGIQDVRAEDITAINTESGVRIKTGVGRGGFVRDVYVKGMTLHTMKWVFWMTGNYGQHADTHWDPNALPEIKGINYRDVVAENVSMAARLEGISGDPFTGICISNVTISMAKKAKKYPWTCTDIEGITSGVQPPPCQLLPDQGPEKTEMCSFPTENLAIDNIEMQRCSYRLNY
;
A
#
# COMPACT_ATOMS: atom_id res chain seq x y z
N MET A 1 70.58 -12.95 21.42
CA MET A 1 70.11 -12.94 20.02
C MET A 1 68.78 -12.19 19.95
N GLU A 2 68.70 -10.85 19.87
CA GLU A 2 69.63 -9.83 19.33
C GLU A 2 69.98 -10.10 17.85
N HIS A 3 69.98 -9.14 16.92
CA HIS A 3 69.58 -7.71 16.90
C HIS A 3 69.02 -7.44 15.46
N ASN A 4 68.01 -6.60 15.20
CA ASN A 4 67.84 -5.15 15.37
C ASN A 4 68.59 -4.29 14.30
N GLN A 5 67.97 -3.16 13.89
CA GLN A 5 68.55 -1.99 13.15
C GLN A 5 68.92 -2.12 11.65
N GLN A 6 68.93 -1.04 10.81
CA GLN A 6 68.10 0.19 10.76
C GLN A 6 68.22 0.98 9.40
N HIS A 7 67.51 2.11 9.31
CA HIS A 7 67.32 3.05 8.18
C HIS A 7 68.55 3.70 7.50
N ASN A 8 68.38 4.11 6.24
CA ASN A 8 68.38 5.52 5.75
C ASN A 8 67.82 5.57 4.29
N LYS A 9 67.10 6.54 3.71
CA LYS A 9 66.84 8.02 3.85
C LYS A 9 67.59 8.90 2.82
N ARG A 10 66.79 9.56 1.94
CA ARG A 10 67.04 10.86 1.22
C ARG A 10 68.20 10.89 0.19
N ASN A 11 68.17 11.63 -0.92
CA ASN A 11 67.38 12.81 -1.38
C ASN A 11 67.15 12.80 -2.92
N GLN A 12 66.39 13.77 -3.46
CA GLN A 12 66.38 14.17 -4.89
C GLN A 12 67.55 15.14 -5.21
N PRO A 13 67.76 15.50 -6.49
CA PRO A 13 67.26 16.81 -6.95
C PRO A 13 66.59 16.80 -8.34
N GLU A 14 66.16 17.99 -8.78
CA GLU A 14 65.61 18.35 -10.08
C GLU A 14 66.75 18.51 -11.15
N ASP A 15 66.57 18.83 -12.44
CA ASP A 15 65.41 19.40 -13.16
C ASP A 15 65.45 19.14 -14.70
N MET A 16 64.33 19.45 -15.35
CA MET A 16 64.12 19.93 -16.73
C MET A 16 64.36 19.06 -17.99
N ALA A 17 63.24 18.98 -18.74
CA ALA A 17 63.11 19.09 -20.20
C ALA A 17 63.48 17.91 -21.12
N THR A 18 62.45 17.27 -21.67
CA THR A 18 62.48 16.76 -23.06
C THR A 18 61.08 16.86 -23.69
N THR A 19 61.00 17.41 -24.89
CA THR A 19 59.74 17.64 -25.62
C THR A 19 59.18 16.34 -26.20
N THR A 20 57.90 16.03 -25.95
CA THR A 20 57.20 14.93 -26.63
C THR A 20 55.90 15.43 -27.29
N ALA A 21 55.66 14.97 -28.52
CA ALA A 21 54.51 15.41 -29.31
C ALA A 21 53.21 14.79 -28.79
N THR A 22 52.21 15.63 -28.49
CA THR A 22 50.92 15.19 -27.95
C THR A 22 50.03 14.61 -29.04
N ALA A 23 50.10 13.30 -29.24
CA ALA A 23 49.05 12.55 -29.93
C ALA A 23 47.73 12.74 -29.17
N THR A 24 46.79 13.50 -29.74
CA THR A 24 45.58 13.98 -29.03
C THR A 24 44.57 12.86 -28.81
N GLN A 25 44.83 12.01 -27.82
CA GLN A 25 43.93 10.96 -27.37
C GLN A 25 42.61 11.61 -26.91
N LYS A 26 41.56 11.51 -27.74
CA LYS A 26 40.23 12.07 -27.44
C LYS A 26 39.71 11.44 -26.14
N ARG A 27 39.82 12.16 -25.02
CA ARG A 27 39.18 11.78 -23.74
C ARG A 27 37.72 11.46 -24.02
N LYS A 28 37.30 10.21 -23.76
CA LYS A 28 35.89 9.81 -23.89
C LYS A 28 35.04 10.76 -23.06
N ARG A 29 33.96 11.27 -23.67
CA ARG A 29 33.01 12.17 -23.00
C ARG A 29 32.34 11.38 -21.87
N LYS A 30 32.18 12.00 -20.69
CA LYS A 30 31.31 11.43 -19.64
C LYS A 30 29.86 11.53 -20.13
N GLU A 31 29.07 10.50 -19.88
CA GLU A 31 27.68 10.43 -20.32
C GLU A 31 26.75 10.50 -19.09
N VAL A 32 25.70 11.30 -19.19
CA VAL A 32 24.72 11.50 -18.12
C VAL A 32 23.39 10.98 -18.60
N ALA A 33 22.86 9.97 -17.92
CA ALA A 33 21.55 9.37 -18.18
C ALA A 33 20.56 9.91 -17.14
N VAL A 34 20.08 11.14 -17.34
CA VAL A 34 19.02 11.69 -16.49
C VAL A 34 17.71 10.98 -16.81
N PHE A 35 17.16 10.30 -15.79
CA PHE A 35 16.01 9.42 -15.96
C PHE A 35 14.78 10.01 -15.26
N GLY A 36 14.06 10.89 -15.97
CA GLY A 36 12.83 11.47 -15.45
C GLY A 36 12.30 12.66 -16.24
N ASN A 37 11.50 12.40 -17.28
CA ASN A 37 10.57 13.39 -17.83
C ASN A 37 9.17 12.78 -18.00
N TYR A 38 8.65 12.22 -16.91
CA TYR A 38 7.33 11.61 -16.87
C TYR A 38 6.21 12.65 -16.78
N ARG A 39 5.91 13.31 -17.90
CA ARG A 39 4.68 14.11 -18.04
C ARG A 39 3.38 13.32 -17.77
N ASN A 40 3.46 11.99 -17.79
CA ASN A 40 2.32 11.08 -17.68
C ASN A 40 2.20 10.36 -16.31
N TYR A 41 3.05 10.66 -15.30
CA TYR A 41 2.91 10.05 -13.95
C TYR A 41 2.10 10.91 -12.96
N TYR A 42 1.74 12.14 -13.33
CA TYR A 42 0.97 13.06 -12.49
C TYR A 42 -0.10 13.77 -13.32
N GLY A 43 -1.35 13.29 -13.22
CA GLY A 43 -2.51 13.78 -13.97
C GLY A 43 -2.96 15.20 -13.58
N TYR A 44 -2.21 16.22 -14.01
CA TYR A 44 -2.55 17.63 -13.78
C TYR A 44 -3.68 18.12 -14.70
N ARG A 45 -4.94 17.89 -14.31
CA ARG A 45 -6.06 18.70 -14.80
C ARG A 45 -5.86 20.16 -14.35
N ARG A 46 -5.91 21.12 -15.28
CA ARG A 46 -6.03 22.54 -14.95
C ARG A 46 -7.41 22.81 -14.34
N TYR A 47 -7.44 23.42 -13.15
CA TYR A 47 -8.60 24.15 -12.65
C TYR A 47 -8.23 25.63 -12.42
N PRO A 48 -9.18 26.57 -12.58
CA PRO A 48 -8.87 27.99 -12.69
C PRO A 48 -8.50 28.65 -11.36
N VAL A 49 -7.71 29.71 -11.44
CA VAL A 49 -7.33 30.56 -10.30
C VAL A 49 -8.51 31.43 -9.88
N TYR A 50 -8.89 31.38 -8.61
CA TYR A 50 -9.69 32.41 -7.96
C TYR A 50 -8.76 33.46 -7.32
N ASP A 51 -8.82 34.70 -7.80
CA ASP A 51 -8.13 35.84 -7.19
C ASP A 51 -8.92 36.33 -5.96
N ASN A 52 -8.32 36.23 -4.77
CA ASN A 52 -8.92 36.66 -3.52
C ASN A 52 -8.09 37.81 -2.92
N ARG A 53 -8.46 39.04 -3.28
CA ARG A 53 -7.84 40.26 -2.72
C ARG A 53 -8.59 40.73 -1.48
N GLN A 54 -7.81 40.95 -0.42
CA GLN A 54 -7.99 41.94 0.65
C GLN A 54 -9.43 42.34 1.06
N THR A 55 -9.72 42.13 2.35
CA THR A 55 -10.17 43.26 3.19
C THR A 55 -9.76 43.05 4.66
N THR A 56 -9.46 44.15 5.35
CA THR A 56 -9.09 44.21 6.76
C THR A 56 -10.15 44.97 7.56
N LEU A 57 -10.57 44.50 8.74
CA LEU A 57 -11.26 45.25 9.81
C LEU A 57 -11.08 44.43 11.12
N ARG A 58 -10.31 44.89 12.12
CA ARG A 58 -10.63 45.79 13.26
C ARG A 58 -11.51 45.18 14.38
N SER A 59 -10.99 45.23 15.61
CA SER A 59 -11.63 44.85 16.88
C SER A 59 -12.48 45.98 17.50
N PRO A 60 -13.35 45.67 18.48
CA PRO A 60 -13.10 45.93 19.92
C PRO A 60 -13.42 44.68 20.81
N VAL A 61 -13.01 44.49 22.09
CA VAL A 61 -12.87 45.36 23.30
C VAL A 61 -14.27 45.67 23.91
N GLU A 62 -14.63 45.43 25.18
CA GLU A 62 -13.88 45.25 26.46
C GLU A 62 -14.67 44.47 27.56
N GLY A 63 -13.99 44.05 28.66
CA GLY A 63 -14.57 43.77 30.00
C GLY A 63 -15.27 42.40 30.24
N SER A 64 -15.30 41.82 31.45
CA SER A 64 -14.57 42.06 32.71
C SER A 64 -14.54 40.77 33.61
N ARG A 65 -13.71 40.73 34.66
CA ARG A 65 -13.48 39.60 35.62
C ARG A 65 -13.87 40.06 37.07
N PRO A 66 -13.46 39.42 38.21
CA PRO A 66 -12.90 38.08 38.56
C PRO A 66 -13.76 37.34 39.63
N THR A 67 -13.43 36.17 40.21
CA THR A 67 -12.31 35.74 41.11
C THR A 67 -12.30 34.20 41.24
N SER A 68 -11.24 33.47 41.60
CA SER A 68 -9.80 33.71 41.95
C SER A 68 -8.97 32.46 41.50
N GLU A 69 -7.78 32.03 41.95
CA GLU A 69 -6.77 32.43 42.95
C GLU A 69 -5.37 31.79 42.60
N LYS A 70 -4.43 31.70 43.56
CA LYS A 70 -3.20 30.84 43.61
C LYS A 70 -2.28 30.72 42.38
N CYS A 71 -1.44 31.74 42.22
CA CYS A 71 0.04 31.67 42.11
C CYS A 71 0.70 30.31 41.72
N MET A 72 1.33 30.21 40.54
CA MET A 72 2.69 30.66 40.19
C MET A 72 3.85 29.71 40.57
N SER A 73 4.46 29.09 39.55
CA SER A 73 5.92 29.15 39.33
C SER A 73 6.22 28.93 37.82
N ARG A 74 7.48 29.08 37.38
CA ARG A 74 7.82 29.30 35.95
C ARG A 74 8.44 28.08 35.25
N GLY A 75 7.91 27.79 34.05
CA GLY A 75 8.72 27.82 32.82
C GLY A 75 9.54 26.58 32.42
N LYS A 76 8.99 25.80 31.48
CA LYS A 76 9.64 25.41 30.21
C LYS A 76 8.63 24.72 29.28
N GLY A 77 8.14 25.45 28.29
CA GLY A 77 7.34 24.85 27.21
C GLY A 77 8.26 24.13 26.23
N MET A 78 8.15 22.81 26.13
CA MET A 78 8.89 22.01 25.16
C MET A 78 7.96 21.60 24.03
N LEU A 79 7.99 22.35 22.91
CA LEU A 79 7.22 21.99 21.72
C LEU A 79 7.80 20.70 21.11
N SER A 80 7.04 19.60 21.23
CA SER A 80 7.35 18.34 20.56
C SER A 80 6.87 18.36 19.11
N THR A 81 7.54 19.11 18.23
CA THR A 81 7.28 19.10 16.78
C THR A 81 7.85 17.84 16.14
N GLY A 82 7.23 16.70 16.43
CA GLY A 82 7.45 15.44 15.72
C GLY A 82 6.73 15.46 14.37
N LEU A 83 7.49 15.69 13.29
CA LEU A 83 7.03 15.61 11.91
C LEU A 83 7.72 14.43 11.24
N GLU A 84 6.94 13.38 10.96
CA GLU A 84 7.44 12.15 10.37
C GLU A 84 7.76 12.38 8.89
N SER A 85 8.98 12.05 8.48
CA SER A 85 9.44 12.17 7.10
C SER A 85 8.85 11.04 6.25
N SER A 86 8.28 11.40 5.09
CA SER A 86 7.67 10.43 4.16
C SER A 86 8.71 9.60 3.40
N ASN A 87 9.37 8.68 4.13
CA ASN A 87 10.38 7.79 3.57
C ASN A 87 9.72 6.66 2.77
N TYR A 88 10.06 6.59 1.47
CA TYR A 88 9.59 5.55 0.56
C TYR A 88 10.02 4.15 1.06
N LYS A 89 9.06 3.36 1.53
CA LYS A 89 9.22 1.91 1.69
C LYS A 89 8.92 1.24 0.35
N VAL A 90 9.95 0.71 -0.30
CA VAL A 90 9.74 -0.34 -1.33
C VAL A 90 9.21 -1.57 -0.58
N LYS A 91 7.99 -2.02 -0.90
CA LYS A 91 7.44 -3.26 -0.34
C LYS A 91 8.17 -4.44 -1.01
N ILE A 92 8.94 -5.21 -0.25
CA ILE A 92 9.44 -6.50 -0.72
C ILE A 92 8.23 -7.45 -0.68
N GLY A 93 7.76 -7.89 -1.86
CA GLY A 93 6.51 -8.63 -2.01
C GLY A 93 5.96 -8.60 -3.44
N GLN A 94 6.25 -7.56 -4.22
CA GLN A 94 6.22 -7.66 -5.69
C GLN A 94 7.45 -8.43 -6.19
N ASN A 95 7.33 -9.09 -7.34
CA ASN A 95 8.45 -9.71 -8.03
C ASN A 95 9.54 -8.65 -8.31
N LEU A 96 10.81 -8.95 -8.02
CA LEU A 96 11.91 -8.02 -8.33
C LEU A 96 12.04 -7.76 -9.84
N GLU A 97 11.57 -8.69 -10.66
CA GLU A 97 11.45 -8.54 -12.12
C GLU A 97 10.48 -7.42 -12.54
N GLU A 98 9.61 -6.94 -11.66
CA GLU A 98 8.55 -5.99 -12.01
C GLU A 98 8.90 -4.51 -11.82
N ASP A 99 9.89 -4.17 -10.99
CA ASP A 99 10.21 -2.76 -10.67
C ASP A 99 10.55 -1.98 -11.96
N PRO A 100 9.80 -0.90 -12.29
CA PRO A 100 9.96 -0.19 -13.55
C PRO A 100 11.32 0.49 -13.69
N ARG A 101 12.06 0.69 -12.58
CA ARG A 101 13.41 1.26 -12.60
C ARG A 101 14.44 0.23 -13.04
N LEU A 102 14.27 -1.04 -12.65
CA LEU A 102 15.12 -2.14 -13.12
C LEU A 102 14.86 -2.42 -14.61
N LYS A 103 13.60 -2.42 -15.04
CA LYS A 103 13.23 -2.54 -16.48
C LYS A 103 13.81 -1.42 -17.36
N ALA A 104 14.13 -0.26 -16.78
CA ALA A 104 14.75 0.88 -17.46
C ALA A 104 16.29 0.89 -17.39
N MET A 105 16.89 0.07 -16.52
CA MET A 105 18.34 -0.09 -16.45
C MET A 105 18.85 -0.95 -17.60
N LYS A 106 20.04 -0.62 -18.12
CA LYS A 106 20.66 -1.34 -19.23
C LYS A 106 21.87 -2.15 -18.78
N LYS A 107 22.05 -3.35 -19.35
CA LYS A 107 23.12 -4.28 -18.98
C LYS A 107 24.51 -3.66 -19.10
N GLU A 108 24.75 -2.88 -20.17
CA GLU A 108 26.04 -2.21 -20.43
C GLU A 108 26.40 -1.11 -19.42
N TRP A 109 25.46 -0.65 -18.59
CA TRP A 109 25.73 0.29 -17.50
C TRP A 109 26.33 -0.40 -16.26
N PHE A 110 26.23 -1.73 -16.15
CA PHE A 110 26.62 -2.47 -14.95
C PHE A 110 27.62 -3.60 -15.24
N GLU A 111 27.61 -4.18 -16.44
CA GLU A 111 28.45 -5.35 -16.74
C GLU A 111 29.95 -5.07 -16.63
N GLY A 112 30.59 -5.80 -15.71
CA GLY A 112 32.01 -5.66 -15.37
C GLY A 112 32.38 -4.32 -14.72
N LYS A 113 31.42 -3.53 -14.23
CA LYS A 113 31.61 -2.17 -13.68
C LYS A 113 31.78 -2.13 -12.17
N ASP A 114 32.50 -1.14 -11.68
CA ASP A 114 32.50 -0.77 -10.26
C ASP A 114 31.46 0.34 -10.01
N CYS A 115 30.51 0.08 -9.12
CA CYS A 115 29.27 0.85 -8.97
C CYS A 115 29.10 1.49 -7.58
N LEU A 116 28.37 2.60 -7.54
CA LEU A 116 28.01 3.32 -6.30
C LEU A 116 26.52 3.66 -6.32
N ASP A 117 25.78 3.28 -5.28
CA ASP A 117 24.36 3.56 -5.12
C ASP A 117 24.14 4.54 -3.95
N ILE A 118 23.73 5.78 -4.27
CA ILE A 118 23.56 6.87 -3.31
C ILE A 118 22.09 6.93 -2.88
N GLY A 119 21.83 6.74 -1.59
CA GLY A 119 20.49 6.60 -1.01
C GLY A 119 19.94 5.18 -1.14
N CYS A 120 20.79 4.17 -0.91
CA CYS A 120 20.46 2.77 -1.18
C CYS A 120 19.26 2.23 -0.36
N ASN A 121 18.79 2.94 0.68
CA ASN A 121 17.66 2.54 1.51
C ASN A 121 17.91 1.13 2.07
N SER A 122 16.92 0.23 2.06
CA SER A 122 17.06 -1.19 2.46
C SER A 122 17.81 -2.10 1.47
N GLY A 123 18.61 -1.53 0.56
CA GLY A 123 19.54 -2.24 -0.34
C GLY A 123 18.88 -3.04 -1.48
N VAL A 124 17.55 -3.00 -1.62
CA VAL A 124 16.78 -3.87 -2.51
C VAL A 124 17.22 -3.74 -3.98
N ILE A 125 17.27 -2.51 -4.50
CA ILE A 125 17.73 -2.24 -5.88
C ILE A 125 19.21 -2.57 -6.04
N THR A 126 20.03 -2.20 -5.05
CA THR A 126 21.48 -2.48 -5.01
C THR A 126 21.78 -3.97 -5.14
N ILE A 127 20.96 -4.83 -4.51
CA ILE A 127 21.08 -6.30 -4.55
C ILE A 127 20.43 -6.89 -5.81
N ALA A 128 19.33 -6.32 -6.30
CA ALA A 128 18.68 -6.73 -7.55
C ALA A 128 19.60 -6.57 -8.77
N ILE A 129 20.47 -5.55 -8.77
CA ILE A 129 21.49 -5.31 -9.80
C ILE A 129 22.61 -6.38 -9.80
N VAL A 130 22.73 -7.22 -8.75
CA VAL A 130 23.81 -8.24 -8.66
C VAL A 130 23.27 -9.68 -8.64
N THR A 131 22.05 -9.89 -8.19
CA THR A 131 21.50 -11.23 -7.96
C THR A 131 20.86 -11.86 -9.19
N PHE A 132 20.90 -13.18 -9.25
CA PHE A 132 20.34 -13.96 -10.37
C PHE A 132 18.80 -14.02 -10.42
N PHE A 133 18.09 -13.33 -9.51
CA PHE A 133 16.62 -13.29 -9.42
C PHE A 133 15.93 -12.45 -10.53
N ILE A 134 16.64 -12.11 -11.60
CA ILE A 134 16.10 -11.55 -12.84
C ILE A 134 16.65 -12.39 -14.01
N PRO A 135 16.01 -13.51 -14.38
CA PRO A 135 16.54 -14.46 -15.37
C PRO A 135 16.84 -13.82 -16.73
N ALA A 136 16.07 -12.79 -17.10
CA ALA A 136 16.21 -12.06 -18.36
C ALA A 136 17.31 -10.97 -18.37
N GLN A 137 17.82 -10.53 -17.21
CA GLN A 137 18.76 -9.38 -17.12
C GLN A 137 19.85 -9.59 -16.06
N LYS A 138 20.82 -10.47 -16.35
CA LYS A 138 22.03 -10.60 -15.54
C LYS A 138 22.96 -9.39 -15.74
N PHE A 139 22.87 -8.39 -14.85
CA PHE A 139 23.61 -7.13 -14.92
C PHE A 139 25.13 -7.26 -14.63
N ASN A 140 25.55 -8.27 -13.85
CA ASN A 140 26.96 -8.70 -13.69
C ASN A 140 27.97 -7.57 -13.34
N CYS A 141 27.72 -6.76 -12.30
CA CYS A 141 28.72 -5.78 -11.86
C CYS A 141 29.94 -6.43 -11.17
N ARG A 142 31.08 -5.72 -11.19
CA ARG A 142 32.33 -6.13 -10.55
C ARG A 142 32.30 -5.86 -9.05
N SER A 143 31.74 -4.72 -8.66
CA SER A 143 31.43 -4.37 -7.27
C SER A 143 30.30 -3.34 -7.23
N ILE A 144 29.57 -3.28 -6.12
CA ILE A 144 28.64 -2.19 -5.81
C ILE A 144 28.70 -1.79 -4.33
N LEU A 145 28.83 -0.48 -4.09
CA LEU A 145 28.74 0.11 -2.75
C LEU A 145 27.42 0.87 -2.60
N GLY A 146 26.52 0.37 -1.75
CA GLY A 146 25.34 1.11 -1.30
C GLY A 146 25.68 2.07 -0.16
N VAL A 147 25.21 3.31 -0.25
CA VAL A 147 25.44 4.37 0.75
C VAL A 147 24.12 4.99 1.17
N ASP A 148 23.89 5.07 2.48
CA ASP A 148 22.76 5.79 3.08
C ASP A 148 23.24 6.60 4.29
N ILE A 149 22.49 7.65 4.65
CA ILE A 149 22.77 8.47 5.82
C ILE A 149 22.24 7.83 7.12
N ASP A 150 21.19 7.02 7.02
CA ASP A 150 20.55 6.33 8.15
C ASP A 150 21.25 5.00 8.48
N ASP A 151 21.46 4.76 9.77
CA ASP A 151 22.04 3.52 10.29
C ASP A 151 21.08 2.35 10.10
N ALA A 152 19.78 2.58 10.34
CA ALA A 152 18.76 1.55 10.22
C ALA A 152 18.65 1.03 8.79
N ARG A 153 18.78 1.91 7.79
CA ARG A 153 18.75 1.52 6.37
C ARG A 153 19.96 0.69 5.94
N ILE A 154 21.14 0.97 6.49
CA ILE A 154 22.32 0.13 6.27
C ILE A 154 22.17 -1.24 6.97
N GLN A 155 21.50 -1.28 8.13
CA GLN A 155 21.17 -2.56 8.79
C GLN A 155 20.12 -3.35 7.99
N ASP A 156 19.05 -2.72 7.51
CA ASP A 156 18.07 -3.29 6.57
C ASP A 156 18.79 -3.87 5.34
N ALA A 157 19.70 -3.11 4.73
CA ALA A 157 20.43 -3.52 3.52
C ALA A 157 21.33 -4.74 3.75
N TYR A 158 22.09 -4.78 4.86
CA TYR A 158 22.85 -5.97 5.23
C TYR A 158 21.96 -7.16 5.60
N TRP A 159 20.73 -6.95 6.08
CA TRP A 159 19.76 -8.02 6.31
C TRP A 159 19.22 -8.57 4.98
N THR A 160 18.82 -7.70 4.04
CA THR A 160 18.40 -8.06 2.68
C THR A 160 19.51 -8.85 1.96
N LEU A 161 20.77 -8.45 2.10
CA LEU A 161 21.92 -9.15 1.52
C LEU A 161 22.09 -10.57 2.10
N ARG A 162 21.98 -10.73 3.42
CA ARG A 162 21.99 -12.06 4.08
C ARG A 162 20.82 -12.92 3.64
N LYS A 163 19.63 -12.35 3.41
CA LYS A 163 18.46 -13.06 2.89
C LYS A 163 18.73 -13.57 1.47
N ALA A 164 19.23 -12.71 0.58
CA ALA A 164 19.57 -13.07 -0.79
C ALA A 164 20.60 -14.23 -0.87
N VAL A 165 21.68 -14.17 -0.08
CA VAL A 165 22.71 -15.23 -0.04
C VAL A 165 22.16 -16.58 0.44
N ARG A 166 21.25 -16.58 1.43
CA ARG A 166 20.57 -17.80 1.88
C ARG A 166 19.67 -18.38 0.77
N SER A 167 18.97 -17.52 0.05
CA SER A 167 18.11 -17.91 -1.08
C SER A 167 18.87 -18.39 -2.32
N THR A 168 20.18 -18.14 -2.43
CA THR A 168 21.06 -18.69 -3.47
C THR A 168 21.89 -19.90 -3.01
N GLY A 169 21.55 -20.54 -1.90
CA GLY A 169 22.15 -21.81 -1.45
C GLY A 169 23.60 -21.74 -0.94
N ALA A 170 24.22 -20.55 -0.89
CA ALA A 170 25.61 -20.37 -0.49
C ALA A 170 25.78 -20.50 1.04
N VAL A 171 26.29 -21.65 1.48
CA VAL A 171 26.56 -21.95 2.90
C VAL A 171 27.76 -21.13 3.42
N PRO A 172 27.61 -20.35 4.51
CA PRO A 172 28.74 -19.68 5.14
C PRO A 172 29.72 -20.70 5.76
N ALA A 173 30.94 -20.76 5.23
CA ALA A 173 31.96 -21.67 5.74
C ALA A 173 32.51 -21.23 7.10
N GLY A 174 32.34 -22.09 8.12
CA GLY A 174 33.22 -22.14 9.29
C GLY A 174 32.64 -21.67 10.63
N VAL A 175 32.19 -22.63 11.44
CA VAL A 175 32.85 -22.92 12.74
C VAL A 175 32.88 -24.44 12.90
N ALA A 176 34.07 -25.03 12.83
CA ALA A 176 34.26 -26.44 13.22
C ALA A 176 34.48 -26.53 14.74
N LYS A 177 33.81 -27.47 15.40
CA LYS A 177 34.23 -27.98 16.71
C LYS A 177 34.14 -29.50 16.71
N SER A 178 35.22 -30.12 17.16
CA SER A 178 35.41 -31.57 17.25
C SER A 178 34.64 -32.18 18.41
N THR A 179 33.93 -33.28 18.16
CA THR A 179 33.56 -34.27 19.17
C THR A 179 34.54 -35.44 19.10
N GLU A 180 35.25 -35.71 20.18
CA GLU A 180 36.14 -36.87 20.28
C GLU A 180 35.34 -38.16 20.51
N SER A 181 35.84 -39.26 19.96
CA SER A 181 35.25 -40.60 20.08
C SER A 181 35.42 -41.19 21.48
N LYS A 182 34.38 -41.88 21.98
CA LYS A 182 34.58 -43.02 22.90
C LYS A 182 33.77 -44.22 22.44
N ASN A 183 34.49 -45.31 22.18
CA ASN A 183 33.91 -46.61 21.81
C ASN A 183 33.36 -47.31 23.06
N VAL A 184 32.22 -47.99 22.93
CA VAL A 184 31.96 -49.28 23.59
C VAL A 184 31.35 -50.23 22.57
N THR A 185 31.71 -51.50 22.65
CA THR A 185 31.38 -52.58 21.70
C THR A 185 30.14 -53.38 22.09
N GLY A 186 29.41 -53.97 21.14
CA GLY A 186 28.48 -55.07 21.48
C GLY A 186 27.52 -55.56 20.39
N ILE A 187 27.95 -56.57 19.61
CA ILE A 187 27.18 -57.79 19.23
C ILE A 187 25.88 -57.63 18.37
N GLU A 188 25.94 -58.20 17.15
CA GLU A 188 25.00 -59.12 16.46
C GLU A 188 23.48 -59.12 16.79
N SER A 189 22.55 -59.40 15.85
CA SER A 189 22.58 -59.53 14.37
C SER A 189 21.13 -59.69 13.86
N HIS A 190 20.87 -59.48 12.55
CA HIS A 190 20.02 -60.31 11.66
C HIS A 190 19.88 -59.69 10.26
N GLU A 191 19.50 -60.50 9.27
CA GLU A 191 19.56 -60.20 7.83
C GLU A 191 18.18 -60.12 7.16
N ALA A 192 18.04 -59.25 6.14
CA ALA A 192 17.13 -59.36 4.99
C ALA A 192 17.43 -58.19 4.02
N GLU A 193 18.35 -58.38 3.07
CA GLU A 193 18.08 -58.70 1.65
C GLU A 193 17.59 -57.52 0.77
N SER A 194 18.16 -57.43 -0.43
CA SER A 194 17.95 -56.35 -1.40
C SER A 194 17.73 -56.89 -2.82
N PRO A 195 17.00 -56.15 -3.68
CA PRO A 195 17.18 -56.29 -5.13
C PRO A 195 17.54 -54.97 -5.83
N LYS A 196 18.84 -54.80 -6.05
CA LYS A 196 19.56 -54.29 -7.24
C LYS A 196 18.87 -53.31 -8.24
N LYS A 197 19.60 -52.25 -8.56
CA LYS A 197 19.42 -51.34 -9.72
C LYS A 197 19.45 -52.06 -11.09
N PRO A 198 18.95 -51.37 -12.13
CA PRO A 198 19.76 -50.92 -13.27
C PRO A 198 19.79 -49.36 -13.34
N ALA A 199 20.56 -48.68 -14.19
CA ALA A 199 21.90 -48.84 -14.75
C ALA A 199 22.23 -47.49 -15.45
N ASN A 200 23.49 -47.04 -15.49
CA ASN A 200 23.79 -45.67 -15.97
C ASN A 200 23.56 -45.48 -17.49
N ILE A 201 23.13 -44.27 -17.85
CA ILE A 201 23.60 -43.57 -19.05
C ILE A 201 24.27 -42.29 -18.53
N ASP A 202 25.46 -41.98 -19.03
CA ASP A 202 26.26 -40.81 -18.69
C ASP A 202 26.74 -40.15 -19.99
N CYS A 203 26.72 -38.81 -20.04
CA CYS A 203 27.45 -38.01 -21.03
C CYS A 203 27.57 -36.53 -20.62
N THR A 204 28.80 -36.03 -20.71
CA THR A 204 29.20 -34.63 -21.03
C THR A 204 28.86 -33.51 -20.03
N GLU A 205 29.84 -33.26 -19.16
CA GLU A 205 30.49 -31.95 -18.91
C GLU A 205 29.60 -30.68 -18.82
N SER A 206 29.35 -30.22 -17.59
CA SER A 206 28.97 -28.83 -17.30
C SER A 206 30.18 -28.01 -16.84
N HIS A 207 30.35 -26.80 -17.38
CA HIS A 207 31.46 -25.92 -16.99
C HIS A 207 31.33 -25.44 -15.54
N HIS A 208 32.30 -25.77 -14.68
CA HIS A 208 32.46 -25.12 -13.38
C HIS A 208 32.88 -23.64 -13.54
N VAL A 209 31.90 -22.75 -13.56
CA VAL A 209 32.10 -21.35 -13.16
C VAL A 209 31.97 -21.30 -11.64
N GLN A 210 32.97 -20.77 -10.94
CA GLN A 210 32.87 -20.53 -9.51
C GLN A 210 31.84 -19.41 -9.25
N GLU A 211 30.78 -19.71 -8.52
CA GLU A 211 29.83 -18.70 -8.07
C GLU A 211 30.52 -17.80 -7.04
N ALA A 212 30.79 -16.55 -7.44
CA ALA A 212 31.38 -15.55 -6.56
C ALA A 212 30.41 -15.24 -5.41
N ASN A 213 30.93 -15.16 -4.19
CA ASN A 213 30.11 -14.86 -3.03
C ASN A 213 29.55 -13.44 -3.14
N LEU A 214 28.23 -13.27 -2.96
CA LEU A 214 27.56 -11.98 -3.12
C LEU A 214 28.11 -10.90 -2.16
N PHE A 215 28.70 -11.31 -1.02
CA PHE A 215 29.40 -10.41 -0.09
C PHE A 215 30.72 -9.84 -0.62
N ASP A 216 31.34 -10.47 -1.63
CA ASP A 216 32.57 -9.96 -2.27
C ASP A 216 32.24 -8.85 -3.29
N ILE A 217 31.00 -8.84 -3.80
CA ILE A 217 30.51 -7.89 -4.81
C ILE A 217 29.70 -6.75 -4.18
N VAL A 218 28.79 -7.05 -3.24
CA VAL A 218 27.86 -6.09 -2.63
C VAL A 218 28.34 -5.67 -1.24
N SER A 219 28.51 -4.36 -1.02
CA SER A 219 28.81 -3.79 0.29
C SER A 219 27.93 -2.59 0.62
N PHE A 220 27.70 -2.34 1.91
CA PHE A 220 26.90 -1.20 2.39
C PHE A 220 27.65 -0.36 3.41
N ARG A 221 27.55 0.97 3.32
CA ARG A 221 28.24 1.89 4.25
C ARG A 221 27.38 3.10 4.60
N LYS A 222 27.24 3.35 5.90
CA LYS A 222 26.65 4.59 6.40
C LYS A 222 27.52 5.80 6.09
N GLY A 223 26.92 6.87 5.59
CA GLY A 223 27.58 8.17 5.49
C GLY A 223 26.70 9.27 4.90
N ASN A 224 26.83 10.49 5.43
CA ASN A 224 26.26 11.68 4.82
C ASN A 224 27.08 12.04 3.56
N PHE A 225 26.58 11.63 2.39
CA PHE A 225 27.25 11.83 1.10
C PHE A 225 27.61 13.29 0.82
N VAL A 226 26.74 14.22 1.19
CA VAL A 226 26.90 15.67 0.96
C VAL A 226 28.00 16.25 1.85
N GLN A 227 27.87 16.12 3.18
CA GLN A 227 28.73 16.82 4.13
C GLN A 227 30.01 16.02 4.47
N ASN A 228 29.87 14.83 5.04
CA ASN A 228 30.96 14.14 5.74
C ASN A 228 31.53 12.92 4.98
N TRP A 229 31.13 12.71 3.73
CA TRP A 229 31.75 11.69 2.89
C TRP A 229 33.11 12.15 2.38
N HIS A 230 34.16 11.57 2.95
CA HIS A 230 35.54 11.73 2.52
C HIS A 230 35.75 10.99 1.20
N LEU A 231 36.27 11.71 0.20
CA LEU A 231 36.75 11.11 -1.04
C LEU A 231 38.05 10.39 -0.72
N VAL A 232 38.03 9.05 -0.73
CA VAL A 232 39.26 8.24 -0.69
C VAL A 232 40.01 8.49 -1.98
N GLU A 233 41.27 8.92 -1.89
CA GLU A 233 42.07 9.25 -3.06
C GLU A 233 42.23 8.02 -3.96
N ASN A 234 42.28 8.24 -5.28
CA ASN A 234 42.27 7.22 -6.33
C ASN A 234 41.02 6.31 -6.40
N THR A 235 39.93 6.59 -5.66
CA THR A 235 38.65 5.89 -5.84
C THR A 235 37.81 6.54 -6.94
N SER A 236 37.40 5.77 -7.94
CA SER A 236 36.44 6.16 -8.99
C SER A 236 35.48 5.02 -9.33
N TYR A 237 34.26 5.36 -9.70
CA TYR A 237 33.20 4.41 -10.07
C TYR A 237 32.82 4.58 -11.54
N ASP A 238 32.59 3.48 -12.23
CA ASP A 238 32.15 3.49 -13.62
C ASP A 238 30.68 3.90 -13.75
N THR A 239 29.85 3.52 -12.78
CA THR A 239 28.42 3.89 -12.75
C THR A 239 28.01 4.35 -11.36
N ILE A 240 27.29 5.48 -11.30
CA ILE A 240 26.75 6.04 -10.07
C ILE A 240 25.23 6.13 -10.19
N ILE A 241 24.51 5.58 -9.22
CA ILE A 241 23.05 5.62 -9.09
C ILE A 241 22.67 6.61 -7.99
N CYS A 242 21.58 7.34 -8.21
CA CYS A 242 21.02 8.30 -7.25
C CYS A 242 19.49 8.31 -7.40
N LEU A 243 18.80 7.39 -6.70
CA LEU A 243 17.35 7.21 -6.80
C LEU A 243 16.64 7.87 -5.63
N SER A 244 15.68 8.77 -5.89
CA SER A 244 14.87 9.42 -4.85
C SER A 244 15.58 10.28 -3.78
N VAL A 245 16.84 10.65 -4.01
CA VAL A 245 17.67 11.42 -3.05
C VAL A 245 17.63 12.94 -3.25
N SER A 246 17.53 13.45 -4.48
CA SER A 246 17.78 14.86 -4.80
C SER A 246 16.87 15.83 -4.03
N LYS A 247 15.60 15.46 -3.86
CA LYS A 247 14.62 16.17 -3.02
C LYS A 247 15.11 16.35 -1.59
N TRP A 248 15.52 15.25 -0.96
CA TRP A 248 15.96 15.26 0.44
C TRP A 248 17.26 16.02 0.62
N VAL A 249 18.13 16.02 -0.40
CA VAL A 249 19.35 16.83 -0.40
C VAL A 249 19.04 18.33 -0.45
N GLN A 250 18.19 18.79 -1.37
CA GLN A 250 17.80 20.21 -1.42
C GLN A 250 16.99 20.65 -0.19
N LEU A 251 16.10 19.80 0.34
CA LEU A 251 15.34 20.15 1.53
C LEU A 251 16.24 20.26 2.78
N ASN A 252 17.30 19.45 2.93
CA ASN A 252 18.17 19.52 4.12
C ASN A 252 19.37 20.49 3.97
N TRP A 253 19.88 20.71 2.76
CA TRP A 253 21.11 21.50 2.52
C TRP A 253 21.00 22.55 1.41
N GLY A 254 19.79 22.81 0.89
CA GLY A 254 19.55 23.78 -0.18
C GLY A 254 20.19 23.41 -1.52
N ASP A 255 20.23 24.37 -2.44
CA ASP A 255 20.84 24.20 -3.76
C ASP A 255 22.36 23.96 -3.68
N GLU A 256 23.04 24.56 -2.69
CA GLU A 256 24.44 24.26 -2.40
C GLU A 256 24.68 22.77 -2.06
N GLY A 257 23.72 22.13 -1.39
CA GLY A 257 23.71 20.70 -1.15
C GLY A 257 23.60 19.87 -2.43
N LEU A 258 22.73 20.28 -3.36
CA LEU A 258 22.56 19.63 -4.66
C LEU A 258 23.80 19.81 -5.55
N ILE A 259 24.34 21.02 -5.61
CA ILE A 259 25.59 21.34 -6.32
C ILE A 259 26.75 20.52 -5.73
N THR A 260 26.78 20.36 -4.40
CA THR A 260 27.79 19.51 -3.71
C THR A 260 27.62 18.04 -4.06
N LEU A 261 26.38 17.51 -4.08
CA LEU A 261 26.07 16.15 -4.55
C LEU A 261 26.57 15.94 -5.98
N PHE A 262 26.12 16.76 -6.93
CA PHE A 262 26.49 16.66 -8.35
C PHE A 262 28.01 16.82 -8.56
N SER A 263 28.66 17.72 -7.82
CA SER A 263 30.13 17.91 -7.86
C SER A 263 30.89 16.68 -7.34
N LYS A 264 30.44 16.05 -6.25
CA LYS A 264 31.03 14.80 -5.74
C LYS A 264 30.82 13.63 -6.70
N VAL A 265 29.61 13.46 -7.24
CA VAL A 265 29.30 12.48 -8.29
C VAL A 265 30.23 12.68 -9.49
N TRP A 266 30.31 13.91 -10.02
CA TRP A 266 31.15 14.23 -11.18
C TRP A 266 32.64 13.98 -10.94
N ARG A 267 33.14 14.16 -9.71
CA ARG A 267 34.52 13.84 -9.33
C ARG A 267 34.77 12.33 -9.21
N LEU A 268 33.80 11.58 -8.69
CA LEU A 268 33.90 10.13 -8.49
C LEU A 268 33.68 9.32 -9.78
N LEU A 269 32.94 9.84 -10.75
CA LEU A 269 32.62 9.11 -11.98
C LEU A 269 33.86 8.92 -12.88
N SER A 270 34.08 7.72 -13.41
CA SER A 270 35.13 7.40 -14.40
C SER A 270 34.99 8.23 -15.69
N PRO A 271 36.07 8.43 -16.47
CA PRO A 271 35.98 9.01 -17.82
C PRO A 271 35.18 8.09 -18.76
N GLY A 272 33.99 8.53 -19.19
CA GLY A 272 33.04 7.69 -19.92
C GLY A 272 32.18 6.78 -19.04
N GLY A 273 32.15 7.02 -17.72
CA GLY A 273 31.16 6.42 -16.82
C GLY A 273 29.77 7.05 -16.96
N VAL A 274 28.78 6.40 -16.35
CA VAL A 274 27.34 6.75 -16.43
C VAL A 274 26.82 7.25 -15.08
N PHE A 275 26.15 8.41 -15.06
CA PHE A 275 25.36 8.85 -13.91
C PHE A 275 23.86 8.61 -14.17
N ILE A 276 23.20 7.86 -13.29
CA ILE A 276 21.77 7.56 -13.30
C ILE A 276 21.10 8.35 -12.17
N LEU A 277 20.20 9.28 -12.53
CA LEU A 277 19.47 10.13 -11.59
C LEU A 277 17.97 10.02 -11.82
N GLU A 278 17.23 9.69 -10.75
CA GLU A 278 15.75 9.73 -10.70
C GLU A 278 15.33 10.92 -9.80
N PRO A 279 14.95 12.08 -10.39
CA PRO A 279 14.53 13.25 -9.63
C PRO A 279 13.01 13.29 -9.39
N GLN A 280 12.61 13.81 -8.23
CA GLN A 280 11.19 13.81 -7.81
C GLN A 280 10.51 15.09 -8.31
N PRO A 281 9.19 15.04 -8.61
CA PRO A 281 8.47 16.23 -9.06
C PRO A 281 8.46 17.31 -7.98
N TRP A 282 8.40 18.57 -8.41
CA TRP A 282 8.32 19.73 -7.51
C TRP A 282 7.14 19.66 -6.51
N SER A 283 6.05 18.97 -6.86
CA SER A 283 4.93 18.67 -5.95
C SER A 283 5.36 17.89 -4.70
N SER A 284 6.31 16.95 -4.82
CA SER A 284 6.85 16.17 -3.69
C SER A 284 7.66 17.04 -2.73
N TYR A 285 8.28 18.13 -3.22
CA TYR A 285 8.96 19.13 -2.39
C TYR A 285 7.93 19.94 -1.60
N TYR A 286 6.86 20.41 -2.25
CA TYR A 286 5.79 21.15 -1.58
C TYR A 286 5.21 20.35 -0.40
N SER A 287 4.87 19.07 -0.60
CA SER A 287 4.33 18.21 0.47
C SER A 287 5.31 17.99 1.63
N ASN A 288 6.62 17.95 1.36
CA ASN A 288 7.65 17.65 2.37
C ASN A 288 8.34 18.89 2.96
N ARG A 289 8.04 20.10 2.49
CA ARG A 289 8.67 21.35 2.97
C ARG A 289 8.52 21.59 4.47
N LEU A 290 7.50 21.03 5.11
CA LEU A 290 7.19 21.24 6.53
C LEU A 290 7.81 20.19 7.47
N VAL A 291 8.56 19.19 6.95
CA VAL A 291 9.13 18.08 7.75
C VAL A 291 10.08 18.57 8.85
N SER A 292 10.81 19.67 8.63
CA SER A 292 11.52 20.39 9.70
C SER A 292 11.61 21.88 9.41
N GLU A 293 12.02 22.67 10.40
CA GLU A 293 12.30 24.09 10.21
C GLU A 293 13.40 24.33 9.16
N THR A 294 14.41 23.45 9.10
CA THR A 294 15.45 23.44 8.07
C THR A 294 14.84 23.22 6.67
N THR A 295 13.95 22.23 6.51
CA THR A 295 13.28 22.01 5.21
C THR A 295 12.38 23.17 4.83
N ARG A 296 11.74 23.82 5.81
CA ARG A 296 10.84 24.96 5.61
C ARG A 296 11.59 26.19 5.11
N ILE A 297 12.74 26.49 5.71
CA ILE A 297 13.62 27.60 5.31
C ILE A 297 14.25 27.31 3.94
N ASN A 298 14.88 26.15 3.77
CA ASN A 298 15.54 25.79 2.51
C ASN A 298 14.56 25.81 1.34
N TYR A 299 13.35 25.24 1.48
CA TYR A 299 12.33 25.25 0.43
C TYR A 299 11.97 26.66 -0.08
N GLN A 300 12.03 27.69 0.78
CA GLN A 300 11.77 29.07 0.37
C GLN A 300 12.90 29.66 -0.49
N GLU A 301 14.12 29.14 -0.36
CA GLU A 301 15.32 29.61 -1.05
C GLU A 301 15.77 28.76 -2.25
N ILE A 302 15.19 27.57 -2.47
CA ILE A 302 15.45 26.73 -3.65
C ILE A 302 15.12 27.51 -4.92
N LYS A 303 16.12 27.71 -5.77
CA LYS A 303 16.03 28.27 -7.12
C LYS A 303 16.13 27.18 -8.18
N ILE A 304 16.99 26.17 -7.99
CA ILE A 304 17.14 25.05 -8.93
C ILE A 304 15.94 24.10 -8.81
N ARG A 305 15.21 23.88 -9.90
CA ARG A 305 14.08 22.95 -9.95
C ARG A 305 14.48 21.58 -10.53
N PRO A 306 13.75 20.50 -10.22
CA PRO A 306 13.99 19.17 -10.80
C PRO A 306 14.08 19.14 -12.33
N GLU A 307 13.25 19.95 -13.00
CA GLU A 307 13.26 20.16 -14.45
C GLU A 307 14.58 20.77 -14.99
N ASP A 308 15.31 21.56 -14.20
CA ASP A 308 16.58 22.18 -14.59
C ASP A 308 17.79 21.23 -14.45
N PHE A 309 17.64 20.11 -13.72
CA PHE A 309 18.76 19.24 -13.35
C PHE A 309 19.49 18.67 -14.58
N GLN A 310 18.76 18.38 -15.66
CA GLN A 310 19.35 17.83 -16.86
C GLN A 310 20.32 18.81 -17.53
N ASP A 311 19.93 20.08 -17.66
CA ASP A 311 20.79 21.10 -18.24
C ASP A 311 21.98 21.43 -17.32
N ILE A 312 21.77 21.43 -15.99
CA ILE A 312 22.82 21.65 -14.99
C ILE A 312 23.87 20.52 -14.96
N LEU A 313 23.49 19.29 -15.29
CA LEU A 313 24.41 18.15 -15.38
C LEU A 313 25.08 18.03 -16.76
N LEU A 314 24.50 18.62 -17.82
CA LEU A 314 25.00 18.57 -19.19
C LEU A 314 25.84 19.78 -19.60
N ASP A 315 25.56 21.00 -19.10
CA ASP A 315 26.52 22.10 -19.21
C ASP A 315 27.72 21.82 -18.31
N LYS A 316 28.90 22.23 -18.77
CA LYS A 316 30.14 21.95 -18.05
C LYS A 316 30.17 22.79 -16.78
N PRO A 317 30.59 22.24 -15.63
CA PRO A 317 30.94 23.04 -14.46
C PRO A 317 32.18 23.91 -14.78
N LYS A 318 31.94 25.07 -15.39
CA LYS A 318 32.89 26.18 -15.47
C LYS A 318 33.24 26.53 -14.02
N GLN A 319 34.53 26.73 -13.74
CA GLN A 319 35.02 26.91 -12.37
C GLN A 319 34.29 28.08 -11.70
N CYS A 320 33.56 27.80 -10.60
CA CYS A 320 32.84 28.80 -9.83
C CYS A 320 33.80 29.69 -9.02
N THR A 321 34.57 30.53 -9.70
CA THR A 321 35.35 31.61 -9.08
C THR A 321 34.39 32.68 -8.58
N LYS A 322 34.38 32.92 -7.25
CA LYS A 322 33.48 33.83 -6.56
C LYS A 322 33.48 35.24 -7.17
N GLN A 323 32.36 35.67 -7.75
CA GLN A 323 31.97 37.08 -7.86
C GLN A 323 30.44 37.24 -7.75
N PRO A 324 29.93 38.28 -7.06
CA PRO A 324 28.49 38.48 -6.87
C PRO A 324 27.83 39.08 -8.12
N TYR A 325 26.63 38.59 -8.45
CA TYR A 325 25.82 39.10 -9.56
C TYR A 325 25.34 40.54 -9.25
N LYS A 326 25.96 41.54 -9.88
CA LYS A 326 25.60 42.96 -9.69
C LYS A 326 24.25 43.26 -10.34
N LYS A 327 23.42 44.07 -9.66
CA LYS A 327 22.33 44.82 -10.32
C LYS A 327 22.92 45.74 -11.39
N THR A 328 22.43 45.64 -12.62
CA THR A 328 22.58 46.67 -13.65
C THR A 328 21.27 47.42 -13.81
N SER A 329 21.16 48.56 -13.11
CA SER A 329 20.10 49.55 -13.35
C SER A 329 20.67 50.74 -14.11
N SER A 330 19.99 51.15 -15.18
CA SER A 330 20.03 52.48 -15.81
C SER A 330 21.39 53.10 -16.15
N ILE A 331 21.69 53.18 -17.45
CA ILE A 331 22.24 54.39 -18.07
C ILE A 331 21.13 54.96 -18.96
N GLY A 332 21.05 56.29 -19.09
CA GLY A 332 20.02 56.98 -19.88
C GLY A 332 20.58 58.24 -20.56
N ILE A 333 19.71 59.26 -20.73
CA ILE A 333 19.92 60.50 -21.53
C ILE A 333 19.66 60.26 -23.04
N GLY A 334 18.78 60.99 -23.73
CA GLY A 334 17.75 61.91 -23.22
C GLY A 334 17.12 62.84 -24.28
N PHE A 335 15.88 63.29 -24.00
CA PHE A 335 15.18 64.45 -24.61
C PHE A 335 14.73 64.32 -26.09
N HIS A 336 13.72 65.06 -26.59
CA HIS A 336 12.96 66.19 -26.04
C HIS A 336 11.53 66.30 -26.63
N THR A 337 10.55 66.75 -25.80
CA THR A 337 9.27 67.45 -26.15
C THR A 337 8.29 66.79 -27.16
N ASN A 338 6.98 67.11 -27.20
CA ASN A 338 6.23 68.24 -26.64
C ASN A 338 4.79 67.85 -26.21
N SER A 339 4.06 68.74 -25.52
CA SER A 339 2.70 68.50 -25.00
C SER A 339 1.58 69.25 -25.75
N LYS A 340 0.34 68.75 -25.68
CA LYS A 340 -0.91 69.54 -25.61
C LYS A 340 -2.18 68.69 -25.37
N GLN A 341 -3.22 69.38 -24.89
CA GLN A 341 -4.59 68.95 -24.50
C GLN A 341 -5.54 70.12 -24.91
N PRO A 342 -6.88 70.14 -24.67
CA PRO A 342 -7.90 69.09 -24.42
C PRO A 342 -9.26 69.36 -25.17
N ILE A 343 -10.40 68.79 -24.70
CA ILE A 343 -11.82 69.27 -24.87
C ILE A 343 -12.46 69.05 -26.29
N ASP A 344 -13.78 68.82 -26.53
CA ASP A 344 -15.03 68.90 -25.73
C ASP A 344 -16.09 67.76 -25.95
N LYS A 345 -17.27 67.85 -25.28
CA LYS A 345 -18.39 66.87 -25.20
C LYS A 345 -19.42 66.92 -26.35
N LYS A 346 -20.29 65.88 -26.44
CA LYS A 346 -21.74 66.10 -26.73
C LYS A 346 -22.77 65.05 -26.19
N TYR A 347 -23.49 65.47 -25.14
CA TYR A 347 -24.92 65.19 -24.82
C TYR A 347 -25.43 63.85 -24.22
N LYS A 348 -26.72 63.84 -23.81
CA LYS A 348 -27.33 63.10 -22.67
C LYS A 348 -28.85 62.82 -22.86
N SER A 349 -29.44 62.02 -21.94
CA SER A 349 -30.89 61.74 -21.68
C SER A 349 -31.58 60.73 -22.63
N LYS A 350 -32.66 60.01 -22.25
CA LYS A 350 -33.52 59.99 -21.02
C LYS A 350 -33.35 58.65 -20.25
N PHE A 351 -33.33 58.58 -18.90
CA PHE A 351 -34.37 58.81 -17.85
C PHE A 351 -35.28 57.60 -17.55
N MET A 352 -35.61 57.39 -16.26
CA MET A 352 -36.20 56.17 -15.67
C MET A 352 -37.72 56.28 -15.35
N ASN A 353 -38.28 55.20 -14.77
CA ASN A 353 -39.56 55.09 -14.03
C ASN A 353 -40.84 54.99 -14.90
N GLN A 354 -41.96 54.36 -14.46
CA GLN A 354 -42.27 53.78 -13.14
C GLN A 354 -43.25 52.57 -13.19
N THR A 355 -43.42 51.93 -12.03
CA THR A 355 -44.34 50.85 -11.63
C THR A 355 -45.83 50.97 -12.00
N GLY A 356 -46.55 49.84 -12.08
CA GLY A 356 -48.01 49.81 -11.78
C GLY A 356 -48.79 48.57 -12.25
N ARG A 357 -49.38 47.80 -11.32
CA ARG A 357 -50.31 46.66 -11.58
C ARG A 357 -51.72 47.13 -12.00
N ILE A 358 -52.55 46.25 -12.60
CA ILE A 358 -53.86 45.78 -12.03
C ILE A 358 -54.58 44.73 -12.95
N THR A 359 -54.90 43.55 -12.38
CA THR A 359 -56.03 42.56 -12.58
C THR A 359 -56.63 42.23 -13.98
N GLN A 360 -57.25 41.06 -14.29
CA GLN A 360 -57.44 39.71 -13.67
C GLN A 360 -58.15 38.74 -14.68
N TYR A 361 -58.27 37.45 -14.31
CA TYR A 361 -59.23 36.40 -14.82
C TYR A 361 -59.02 35.83 -16.25
N SER A 362 -59.50 34.62 -16.61
CA SER A 362 -59.57 33.33 -15.86
C SER A 362 -59.93 32.13 -16.77
N TRP A 363 -59.24 30.99 -16.59
CA TRP A 363 -59.68 29.58 -16.70
C TRP A 363 -60.77 29.11 -17.71
N ALA A 364 -60.30 28.35 -18.71
CA ALA A 364 -60.67 26.95 -19.05
C ALA A 364 -62.15 26.47 -19.22
N ARG A 365 -62.42 25.85 -20.39
CA ARG A 365 -63.29 24.68 -20.70
C ARG A 365 -63.27 24.45 -22.24
N ILE A 366 -63.67 23.35 -22.87
CA ILE A 366 -63.62 21.88 -22.70
C ILE A 366 -64.43 21.29 -23.88
N VAL A 367 -63.88 20.29 -24.60
CA VAL A 367 -64.54 19.19 -25.36
C VAL A 367 -65.65 19.48 -26.42
N GLY A 368 -65.50 18.86 -27.61
CA GLY A 368 -66.60 18.00 -28.13
C GLY A 368 -66.92 17.96 -29.64
N LEU A 369 -66.62 16.81 -30.29
CA LEU A 369 -67.35 16.20 -31.43
C LEU A 369 -67.35 16.97 -32.78
N ALA A 370 -67.68 16.39 -33.95
CA ALA A 370 -68.21 15.05 -34.29
C ALA A 370 -67.54 14.45 -35.56
N CYS A 371 -67.96 13.23 -35.97
CA CYS A 371 -67.38 12.44 -37.07
C CYS A 371 -68.34 12.23 -38.28
N ALA A 372 -67.79 11.64 -39.34
CA ALA A 372 -68.41 10.70 -40.31
C ALA A 372 -68.90 11.21 -41.70
N GLY A 373 -68.75 10.31 -42.70
CA GLY A 373 -69.23 10.43 -44.08
C GLY A 373 -68.14 10.77 -45.12
N LEU A 374 -68.02 10.11 -46.28
CA LEU A 374 -68.61 8.83 -46.73
C LEU A 374 -67.70 8.16 -47.81
N HIS A 375 -68.06 6.95 -48.23
CA HIS A 375 -67.28 6.00 -49.05
C HIS A 375 -67.38 6.19 -50.59
N PHE A 376 -66.59 5.40 -51.32
CA PHE A 376 -66.74 4.98 -52.75
C PHE A 376 -66.54 6.00 -53.89
N HIS A 377 -65.39 5.92 -54.57
CA HIS A 377 -65.36 5.22 -55.88
C HIS A 377 -63.96 4.78 -56.34
N ILE A 378 -63.88 3.64 -57.04
CA ILE A 378 -62.70 3.17 -57.76
C ILE A 378 -62.96 3.38 -59.26
N ASN A 379 -62.07 4.10 -59.95
CA ASN A 379 -61.60 3.86 -61.34
C ASN A 379 -61.05 5.13 -62.02
N LYS A 380 -59.72 5.30 -61.98
CA LYS A 380 -58.87 5.65 -63.15
C LYS A 380 -57.41 5.81 -62.73
N MET A 381 -56.57 4.82 -63.04
CA MET A 381 -55.13 5.06 -63.21
C MET A 381 -54.89 5.52 -64.64
N GLU A 382 -54.81 6.82 -64.87
CA GLU A 382 -54.18 7.35 -66.09
C GLU A 382 -52.66 7.46 -65.88
N LYS A 383 -51.90 7.26 -66.96
CA LYS A 383 -50.52 6.73 -66.92
C LYS A 383 -49.43 7.76 -66.56
N THR A 384 -49.74 8.78 -65.77
CA THR A 384 -48.81 9.84 -65.34
C THR A 384 -48.33 9.69 -63.90
N SER A 385 -49.11 9.05 -63.01
CA SER A 385 -48.71 8.89 -61.60
C SER A 385 -47.61 7.85 -61.34
N TRP A 386 -47.26 7.00 -62.32
CA TRP A 386 -46.18 6.01 -62.13
C TRP A 386 -44.80 6.64 -62.02
N LEU A 387 -44.50 7.74 -62.74
CA LEU A 387 -43.24 8.46 -62.52
C LEU A 387 -43.20 9.12 -61.14
N LEU A 388 -44.31 9.68 -60.66
CA LEU A 388 -44.34 10.31 -59.33
C LEU A 388 -44.19 9.29 -58.19
N VAL A 389 -44.81 8.11 -58.31
CA VAL A 389 -44.63 7.02 -57.31
C VAL A 389 -43.22 6.43 -57.37
N VAL A 390 -42.63 6.28 -58.57
CA VAL A 390 -41.24 5.80 -58.69
C VAL A 390 -40.23 6.85 -58.22
N VAL A 391 -40.46 8.15 -58.44
CA VAL A 391 -39.59 9.22 -57.95
C VAL A 391 -39.71 9.42 -56.45
N LEU A 392 -40.91 9.42 -55.85
CA LEU A 392 -41.05 9.41 -54.39
C LEU A 392 -40.47 8.12 -53.79
N GLY A 393 -40.66 6.98 -54.44
CA GLY A 393 -40.07 5.70 -54.04
C GLY A 393 -38.54 5.77 -54.02
N MET A 394 -37.91 6.28 -55.07
CA MET A 394 -36.45 6.45 -55.11
C MET A 394 -35.95 7.53 -54.13
N VAL A 395 -36.71 8.60 -53.88
CA VAL A 395 -36.35 9.59 -52.85
C VAL A 395 -36.39 8.96 -51.46
N VAL A 396 -37.46 8.22 -51.11
CA VAL A 396 -37.57 7.51 -49.84
C VAL A 396 -36.49 6.42 -49.69
N ILE A 397 -36.19 5.67 -50.76
CA ILE A 397 -35.08 4.70 -50.77
C ILE A 397 -33.73 5.41 -50.61
N SER A 398 -33.50 6.58 -51.22
CA SER A 398 -32.28 7.36 -51.02
C SER A 398 -32.15 8.00 -49.62
N LEU A 399 -33.25 8.04 -48.85
CA LEU A 399 -33.30 8.48 -47.45
C LEU A 399 -33.28 7.32 -46.44
N LEU A 400 -33.39 6.06 -46.90
CA LEU A 400 -33.32 4.85 -46.07
C LEU A 400 -32.13 3.93 -46.40
N GLY A 401 -31.56 4.03 -47.61
CA GLY A 401 -30.35 3.34 -48.07
C GLY A 401 -29.04 3.97 -47.57
N GLY A 402 -29.07 4.67 -46.43
CA GLY A 402 -27.95 5.45 -45.88
C GLY A 402 -27.05 4.71 -44.89
N ALA A 403 -27.15 3.38 -44.80
CA ALA A 403 -26.48 2.57 -43.79
C ALA A 403 -25.81 1.29 -44.36
N GLU A 404 -25.55 1.21 -45.67
CA GLU A 404 -24.54 0.27 -46.15
C GLU A 404 -23.21 0.61 -45.50
N GLY A 405 -22.56 -0.41 -44.92
CA GLY A 405 -21.39 -0.19 -44.10
C GLY A 405 -20.31 0.55 -44.87
N ARG A 406 -19.79 1.64 -44.27
CA ARG A 406 -18.36 1.90 -44.42
C ARG A 406 -17.68 0.57 -44.10
N LYS A 407 -17.05 -0.06 -45.09
CA LYS A 407 -15.99 -1.02 -44.81
C LYS A 407 -15.14 -0.35 -43.75
N SER A 408 -15.03 -0.98 -42.58
CA SER A 408 -14.05 -0.52 -41.62
C SER A 408 -12.75 -0.43 -42.40
N ARG A 409 -12.10 0.74 -42.40
CA ARG A 409 -10.65 0.70 -42.62
C ARG A 409 -10.16 -0.32 -41.61
N ILE A 410 -9.27 -1.22 -42.04
CA ILE A 410 -8.56 -2.05 -41.09
C ILE A 410 -7.74 -1.06 -40.27
N LEU A 411 -8.34 -0.59 -39.17
CA LEU A 411 -7.68 0.00 -38.04
C LEU A 411 -6.84 -1.14 -37.51
N ASP A 412 -5.52 -0.92 -37.43
CA ASP A 412 -4.58 -1.95 -37.04
C ASP A 412 -5.08 -2.67 -35.77
N GLU A 413 -4.85 -3.98 -35.68
CA GLU A 413 -5.13 -4.80 -34.49
C GLU A 413 -4.33 -4.35 -33.24
N SER A 414 -3.58 -3.24 -33.33
CA SER A 414 -2.77 -2.62 -32.29
C SER A 414 -3.48 -1.53 -31.46
N SER A 415 -4.80 -1.35 -31.58
CA SER A 415 -5.56 -0.39 -30.73
C SER A 415 -6.33 -1.03 -29.57
N TYR A 416 -6.41 -2.36 -29.52
CA TYR A 416 -7.02 -3.08 -28.40
C TYR A 416 -5.96 -3.54 -27.41
N TYR A 417 -6.21 -3.29 -26.13
CA TYR A 417 -5.53 -3.96 -25.03
C TYR A 417 -6.54 -4.92 -24.39
N ASP A 418 -6.35 -6.22 -24.59
CA ASP A 418 -6.99 -7.26 -23.79
C ASP A 418 -6.38 -7.20 -22.38
N LEU A 419 -7.16 -6.82 -21.37
CA LEU A 419 -6.69 -6.68 -19.99
C LEU A 419 -6.94 -7.97 -19.22
N GLU A 420 -5.87 -8.60 -18.74
CA GLU A 420 -5.91 -9.88 -18.05
C GLU A 420 -5.87 -9.74 -16.52
N TYR A 421 -6.67 -10.54 -15.82
CA TYR A 421 -6.72 -10.59 -14.36
C TYR A 421 -7.07 -11.99 -13.84
N SER A 422 -6.62 -12.32 -12.63
CA SER A 422 -6.92 -13.60 -11.98
C SER A 422 -8.23 -13.53 -11.19
N ALA A 423 -9.14 -14.47 -11.43
CA ALA A 423 -10.44 -14.52 -10.77
C ALA A 423 -11.00 -15.94 -10.58
N ILE A 424 -11.81 -16.17 -9.54
CA ILE A 424 -12.49 -17.45 -9.30
C ILE A 424 -13.48 -17.83 -10.43
N SER A 425 -13.97 -16.82 -11.16
CA SER A 425 -14.87 -16.95 -12.30
C SER A 425 -14.68 -15.80 -13.28
N CYS A 426 -14.68 -16.10 -14.58
CA CYS A 426 -14.71 -15.07 -15.62
C CYS A 426 -16.16 -14.66 -15.96
N ARG A 427 -16.35 -13.38 -16.32
CA ARG A 427 -17.68 -12.84 -16.68
C ARG A 427 -17.87 -12.84 -18.20
N ALA A 428 -19.03 -13.29 -18.66
CA ALA A 428 -19.38 -13.25 -20.07
C ALA A 428 -19.79 -11.83 -20.54
N HIS A 429 -20.33 -11.02 -19.63
CA HIS A 429 -20.81 -9.67 -19.90
C HIS A 429 -19.98 -8.60 -19.18
N SER A 430 -19.80 -7.44 -19.80
CA SER A 430 -19.09 -6.30 -19.20
C SER A 430 -19.70 -4.96 -19.62
N ALA A 431 -19.69 -3.99 -18.70
CA ALA A 431 -20.08 -2.60 -18.97
C ALA A 431 -19.28 -1.63 -18.08
N SER A 432 -19.15 -0.38 -18.53
CA SER A 432 -18.50 0.68 -17.75
C SER A 432 -19.53 1.47 -16.94
N ILE A 433 -19.15 1.95 -15.76
CA ILE A 433 -19.98 2.85 -14.93
C ILE A 433 -20.40 4.14 -15.69
N THR A 434 -19.65 4.54 -16.72
CA THR A 434 -20.01 5.64 -17.63
C THR A 434 -21.30 5.38 -18.41
N ASP A 435 -21.59 4.13 -18.71
CA ASP A 435 -22.69 3.72 -19.59
C ASP A 435 -24.04 3.84 -18.88
N PHE A 436 -24.00 3.90 -17.54
CA PHE A 436 -25.11 4.18 -16.62
C PHE A 436 -25.12 5.65 -16.16
N GLY A 437 -24.35 6.52 -16.83
CA GLY A 437 -24.31 7.97 -16.56
C GLY A 437 -23.33 8.41 -15.47
N GLY A 438 -22.41 7.53 -15.03
CA GLY A 438 -21.41 7.88 -14.02
C GLY A 438 -20.38 8.90 -14.53
N VAL A 439 -19.90 9.77 -13.62
CA VAL A 439 -18.92 10.83 -13.89
C VAL A 439 -17.80 10.80 -12.85
N GLY A 440 -16.59 10.48 -13.31
CA GLY A 440 -15.36 10.36 -12.50
C GLY A 440 -14.66 11.68 -12.19
N ASP A 441 -15.38 12.73 -11.79
CA ASP A 441 -14.84 14.09 -11.55
C ASP A 441 -14.56 14.44 -10.07
N GLY A 442 -14.84 13.52 -9.15
CA GLY A 442 -14.69 13.68 -7.70
C GLY A 442 -15.78 14.53 -7.02
N LYS A 443 -16.86 14.86 -7.73
CA LYS A 443 -17.92 15.78 -7.24
C LYS A 443 -19.33 15.33 -7.57
N THR A 444 -19.51 14.68 -8.71
CA THR A 444 -20.79 14.12 -9.13
C THR A 444 -21.10 12.89 -8.28
N LEU A 445 -22.29 12.86 -7.69
CA LEU A 445 -22.73 11.77 -6.84
C LEU A 445 -23.23 10.59 -7.69
N ASN A 446 -22.42 9.53 -7.76
CA ASN A 446 -22.61 8.38 -8.63
C ASN A 446 -23.49 7.27 -8.02
N THR A 447 -24.05 7.43 -6.82
CA THR A 447 -24.81 6.40 -6.09
C THR A 447 -25.89 5.74 -6.97
N LYS A 448 -26.61 6.56 -7.76
CA LYS A 448 -27.64 6.09 -8.70
C LYS A 448 -27.08 5.37 -9.94
N ALA A 449 -25.90 5.78 -10.43
CA ALA A 449 -25.25 5.11 -11.55
C ALA A 449 -24.76 3.71 -11.14
N PHE A 450 -24.20 3.58 -9.92
CA PHE A 450 -23.82 2.27 -9.37
C PHE A 450 -25.02 1.37 -9.12
N GLN A 451 -26.11 1.91 -8.55
CA GLN A 451 -27.37 1.16 -8.35
C GLN A 451 -27.98 0.69 -9.68
N GLU A 452 -28.08 1.57 -10.69
CA GLU A 452 -28.60 1.19 -12.01
C GLU A 452 -27.69 0.19 -12.73
N ALA A 453 -26.37 0.32 -12.58
CA ALA A 453 -25.40 -0.62 -13.12
C ALA A 453 -25.57 -2.02 -12.53
N VAL A 454 -25.58 -2.15 -11.19
CA VAL A 454 -25.79 -3.45 -10.52
C VAL A 454 -27.14 -4.04 -10.88
N ASN A 455 -28.21 -3.22 -10.87
CA ASN A 455 -29.56 -3.68 -11.23
C ASN A 455 -29.60 -4.27 -12.65
N ARG A 456 -29.08 -3.55 -13.66
CA ARG A 456 -29.10 -4.02 -15.06
C ARG A 456 -28.15 -5.18 -15.31
N LEU A 457 -26.99 -5.21 -14.66
CA LEU A 457 -26.01 -6.28 -14.84
C LEU A 457 -26.43 -7.57 -14.11
N SER A 458 -27.27 -7.49 -13.07
CA SER A 458 -27.82 -8.67 -12.39
C SER A 458 -28.60 -9.62 -13.31
N GLN A 459 -29.18 -9.12 -14.42
CA GLN A 459 -29.96 -9.94 -15.36
C GLN A 459 -29.11 -11.00 -16.09
N TYR A 460 -27.79 -10.84 -16.12
CA TYR A 460 -26.84 -11.76 -16.75
C TYR A 460 -26.35 -12.85 -15.79
N ALA A 461 -26.84 -12.91 -14.55
CA ALA A 461 -26.39 -13.87 -13.54
C ALA A 461 -26.47 -15.34 -14.00
N SER A 462 -27.50 -15.70 -14.78
CA SER A 462 -27.66 -17.06 -15.35
C SER A 462 -26.91 -17.28 -16.67
N ASP A 463 -26.20 -16.27 -17.20
CA ASP A 463 -25.54 -16.26 -18.50
C ASP A 463 -24.06 -15.85 -18.34
N GLY A 464 -23.35 -16.55 -17.45
CA GLY A 464 -21.93 -16.30 -17.16
C GLY A 464 -21.64 -15.07 -16.27
N GLY A 465 -22.66 -14.36 -15.80
CA GLY A 465 -22.49 -13.20 -14.93
C GLY A 465 -21.90 -11.96 -15.62
N ALA A 466 -21.73 -10.89 -14.85
CA ALA A 466 -21.38 -9.58 -15.38
C ALA A 466 -20.30 -8.82 -14.59
N GLN A 467 -19.47 -8.08 -15.33
CA GLN A 467 -18.44 -7.20 -14.81
C GLN A 467 -18.87 -5.72 -14.92
N LEU A 468 -18.78 -4.97 -13.83
CA LEU A 468 -18.86 -3.51 -13.81
C LEU A 468 -17.47 -2.91 -13.72
N ILE A 469 -17.07 -2.22 -14.78
CA ILE A 469 -15.77 -1.57 -14.91
C ILE A 469 -15.86 -0.12 -14.39
N VAL A 470 -14.97 0.24 -13.47
CA VAL A 470 -14.79 1.60 -12.96
C VAL A 470 -13.45 2.13 -13.50
N PRO A 471 -13.45 2.98 -14.56
CA PRO A 471 -12.24 3.46 -15.20
C PRO A 471 -11.53 4.55 -14.39
N ALA A 472 -10.32 4.93 -14.83
CA ALA A 472 -9.50 5.97 -14.19
C ALA A 472 -10.28 7.28 -13.96
N GLY A 473 -10.29 7.78 -12.72
CA GLY A 473 -11.15 8.89 -12.31
C GLY A 473 -11.49 8.86 -10.82
N GLN A 474 -12.23 9.88 -10.34
CA GLN A 474 -12.68 9.98 -8.96
C GLN A 474 -14.21 9.86 -8.88
N TRP A 475 -14.71 8.79 -8.28
CA TRP A 475 -16.11 8.38 -8.34
C TRP A 475 -16.74 8.56 -6.96
N LEU A 476 -17.24 9.76 -6.68
CA LEU A 476 -17.96 10.05 -5.44
C LEU A 476 -19.27 9.27 -5.40
N THR A 477 -19.54 8.53 -4.33
CA THR A 477 -20.76 7.73 -4.16
C THR A 477 -21.16 7.57 -2.69
N GLY A 478 -22.46 7.46 -2.43
CA GLY A 478 -23.00 6.85 -1.23
C GLY A 478 -22.86 5.33 -1.23
N SER A 479 -23.43 4.68 -0.21
CA SER A 479 -23.50 3.22 -0.12
C SER A 479 -24.29 2.59 -1.27
N PHE A 480 -23.80 1.48 -1.82
CA PHE A 480 -24.57 0.68 -2.77
C PHE A 480 -24.37 -0.82 -2.56
N ASN A 481 -25.40 -1.59 -2.96
CA ASN A 481 -25.42 -3.03 -2.81
C ASN A 481 -24.82 -3.72 -4.05
N LEU A 482 -24.11 -4.82 -3.84
CA LEU A 482 -23.66 -5.75 -4.88
C LEU A 482 -24.73 -6.83 -5.16
N THR A 483 -24.49 -7.66 -6.17
CA THR A 483 -25.35 -8.77 -6.58
C THR A 483 -24.52 -10.05 -6.84
N SER A 484 -25.17 -11.19 -7.04
CA SER A 484 -24.51 -12.48 -7.32
C SER A 484 -23.97 -12.56 -8.75
N HIS A 485 -22.99 -13.44 -8.98
CA HIS A 485 -22.33 -13.63 -10.29
C HIS A 485 -21.80 -12.32 -10.89
N PHE A 486 -21.17 -11.52 -10.02
CA PHE A 486 -20.78 -10.14 -10.30
C PHE A 486 -19.28 -9.91 -10.11
N THR A 487 -18.70 -9.00 -10.89
CA THR A 487 -17.34 -8.51 -10.70
C THR A 487 -17.31 -6.98 -10.70
N LEU A 488 -17.02 -6.36 -9.56
CA LEU A 488 -16.64 -4.94 -9.52
C LEU A 488 -15.15 -4.84 -9.84
N PHE A 489 -14.81 -4.20 -10.97
CA PHE A 489 -13.43 -4.05 -11.43
C PHE A 489 -12.99 -2.58 -11.35
N LEU A 490 -11.98 -2.29 -10.52
CA LEU A 490 -11.40 -0.96 -10.37
C LEU A 490 -10.11 -0.84 -11.19
N HIS A 491 -10.13 -0.02 -12.24
CA HIS A 491 -8.94 0.26 -13.03
C HIS A 491 -7.82 0.91 -12.22
N LYS A 492 -6.62 0.87 -12.81
CA LYS A 492 -5.53 1.73 -12.42
C LYS A 492 -5.98 3.19 -12.44
N ASP A 493 -5.58 3.94 -11.41
CA ASP A 493 -5.93 5.35 -11.20
C ASP A 493 -7.46 5.61 -11.07
N ALA A 494 -8.27 4.56 -10.88
CA ALA A 494 -9.66 4.68 -10.41
C ALA A 494 -9.68 4.85 -8.88
N ILE A 495 -10.48 5.79 -8.40
CA ILE A 495 -10.66 6.07 -6.97
C ILE A 495 -12.16 6.15 -6.67
N LEU A 496 -12.70 5.16 -5.97
CA LEU A 496 -14.06 5.22 -5.41
C LEU A 496 -14.01 6.07 -4.13
N LEU A 497 -14.73 7.19 -4.11
CA LEU A 497 -14.74 8.12 -2.97
C LEU A 497 -16.06 7.97 -2.19
N ALA A 498 -15.97 7.60 -0.92
CA ALA A 498 -17.13 7.48 -0.03
C ALA A 498 -17.73 8.85 0.31
N SER A 499 -19.05 9.00 0.26
CA SER A 499 -19.73 10.26 0.55
C SER A 499 -19.52 10.71 2.00
N GLN A 500 -19.18 12.00 2.20
CA GLN A 500 -19.14 12.62 3.53
C GLN A 500 -20.52 13.12 3.99
N ASP A 501 -21.55 13.09 3.14
CA ASP A 501 -22.92 13.32 3.58
C ASP A 501 -23.45 12.07 4.29
N ILE A 502 -23.82 12.22 5.55
CA ILE A 502 -24.34 11.15 6.41
C ILE A 502 -25.70 10.60 5.95
N ASN A 503 -26.41 11.31 5.06
CA ASN A 503 -27.68 10.87 4.48
C ASN A 503 -27.50 9.86 3.33
N GLU A 504 -26.29 9.78 2.74
CA GLU A 504 -25.92 8.81 1.69
C GLU A 504 -25.57 7.41 2.25
N TRP A 505 -25.82 7.19 3.55
CA TRP A 505 -25.60 5.96 4.28
C TRP A 505 -26.91 5.58 4.98
N ALA A 506 -27.61 4.57 4.48
CA ALA A 506 -28.82 4.07 5.13
C ALA A 506 -28.52 3.53 6.53
N VAL A 507 -29.47 3.66 7.45
CA VAL A 507 -29.39 3.00 8.77
C VAL A 507 -30.07 1.66 8.67
N ILE A 508 -29.35 0.61 9.03
CA ILE A 508 -29.80 -0.79 9.06
C ILE A 508 -29.63 -1.38 10.46
N ASP A 509 -30.22 -2.55 10.67
CA ASP A 509 -30.18 -3.22 11.95
C ASP A 509 -28.76 -3.70 12.35
N PRO A 510 -28.51 -3.89 13.66
CA PRO A 510 -27.31 -4.55 14.16
C PRO A 510 -27.08 -5.93 13.54
N LEU A 511 -25.84 -6.43 13.65
CA LEU A 511 -25.55 -7.83 13.36
C LEU A 511 -26.31 -8.72 14.38
N PRO A 512 -27.03 -9.78 13.97
CA PRO A 512 -27.82 -10.61 14.88
C PRO A 512 -26.96 -11.28 15.97
N SER A 513 -25.69 -11.59 15.67
CA SER A 513 -24.73 -12.11 16.65
C SER A 513 -24.10 -11.05 17.58
N TYR A 514 -24.54 -9.78 17.51
CA TYR A 514 -24.08 -8.66 18.38
C TYR A 514 -25.21 -7.99 19.18
N GLY A 515 -26.47 -8.16 18.77
CA GLY A 515 -27.65 -7.55 19.40
C GLY A 515 -27.82 -6.03 19.20
N HIS A 516 -26.72 -5.27 19.17
CA HIS A 516 -26.70 -3.81 19.09
C HIS A 516 -25.47 -3.29 18.31
N GLY A 517 -25.45 -1.98 17.99
CA GLY A 517 -24.34 -1.36 17.27
C GLY A 517 -23.04 -1.21 18.08
N ARG A 518 -21.91 -1.55 17.46
CA ARG A 518 -20.58 -1.64 18.09
C ARG A 518 -20.00 -0.33 18.67
N ASP A 519 -20.35 0.84 18.12
CA ASP A 519 -19.97 2.16 18.67
C ASP A 519 -21.03 2.73 19.63
N THR A 520 -22.30 2.45 19.35
CA THR A 520 -23.48 3.05 19.98
C THR A 520 -24.67 2.10 19.89
N SER A 521 -25.46 2.00 20.97
CA SER A 521 -26.71 1.24 20.97
C SER A 521 -27.72 1.74 19.91
N GLY A 522 -28.59 0.84 19.47
CA GLY A 522 -29.38 1.01 18.25
C GLY A 522 -28.65 0.49 17.01
N GLY A 523 -29.14 0.89 15.83
CA GLY A 523 -28.64 0.42 14.53
C GLY A 523 -27.26 0.93 14.11
N ARG A 524 -26.90 0.60 12.87
CA ARG A 524 -25.62 0.93 12.24
C ARG A 524 -25.83 1.55 10.86
N TYR A 525 -24.88 2.35 10.41
CA TYR A 525 -24.84 2.76 9.01
C TYR A 525 -24.41 1.57 8.14
N ILE A 526 -25.10 1.38 7.02
CA ILE A 526 -24.75 0.39 5.99
C ILE A 526 -23.35 0.65 5.43
N SER A 527 -22.62 -0.40 5.07
CA SER A 527 -21.26 -0.30 4.54
C SER A 527 -21.22 0.31 3.12
N LEU A 528 -20.07 0.86 2.70
CA LEU A 528 -19.95 1.55 1.39
C LEU A 528 -20.21 0.59 0.22
N LEU A 529 -19.48 -0.52 0.19
CA LEU A 529 -19.83 -1.70 -0.59
C LEU A 529 -20.51 -2.69 0.34
N PHE A 530 -21.79 -2.97 0.08
CA PHE A 530 -22.58 -3.89 0.88
C PHE A 530 -23.08 -5.09 0.04
N GLY A 531 -23.20 -6.26 0.66
CA GLY A 531 -23.82 -7.43 0.05
C GLY A 531 -24.46 -8.33 1.10
N THR A 532 -25.55 -9.01 0.75
CA THR A 532 -26.17 -10.01 1.62
C THR A 532 -26.86 -11.10 0.81
N ASN A 533 -26.71 -12.37 1.22
CA ASN A 533 -27.22 -13.55 0.51
C ASN A 533 -26.74 -13.65 -0.95
N LEU A 534 -25.45 -13.37 -1.19
CA LEU A 534 -24.84 -13.38 -2.53
C LEU A 534 -24.05 -14.67 -2.78
N THR A 535 -23.88 -15.01 -4.05
CA THR A 535 -22.99 -16.10 -4.49
C THR A 535 -22.08 -15.58 -5.60
N ASP A 536 -20.81 -15.98 -5.61
CA ASP A 536 -19.87 -15.70 -6.71
C ASP A 536 -19.70 -14.19 -6.94
N VAL A 537 -19.03 -13.52 -5.98
CA VAL A 537 -18.84 -12.07 -5.94
C VAL A 537 -17.35 -11.74 -5.93
N ILE A 538 -16.92 -10.93 -6.90
CA ILE A 538 -15.53 -10.53 -7.08
C ILE A 538 -15.39 -9.01 -6.98
N ILE A 539 -14.48 -8.54 -6.13
CA ILE A 539 -14.04 -7.15 -6.06
C ILE A 539 -12.54 -7.16 -6.38
N THR A 540 -12.17 -6.66 -7.56
CA THR A 540 -10.79 -6.75 -8.06
C THR A 540 -10.38 -5.55 -8.90
N GLY A 541 -9.16 -5.51 -9.42
CA GLY A 541 -8.68 -4.36 -10.19
C GLY A 541 -7.19 -4.38 -10.53
N GLU A 542 -6.70 -3.28 -11.11
CA GLU A 542 -5.27 -3.01 -11.31
C GLU A 542 -4.69 -2.18 -10.15
N ASN A 543 -4.95 -2.58 -8.91
CA ASN A 543 -4.70 -1.77 -7.71
C ASN A 543 -5.43 -0.40 -7.74
N GLY A 544 -6.66 -0.38 -8.25
CA GLY A 544 -7.60 0.72 -8.05
C GLY A 544 -7.90 0.95 -6.56
N THR A 545 -8.33 2.17 -6.20
CA THR A 545 -8.45 2.61 -4.81
C THR A 545 -9.90 2.78 -4.37
N ILE A 546 -10.20 2.43 -3.11
CA ILE A 546 -11.42 2.80 -2.40
C ILE A 546 -11.03 3.67 -1.20
N ASP A 547 -11.49 4.92 -1.16
CA ASP A 547 -11.23 5.87 -0.07
C ASP A 547 -12.51 6.09 0.74
N GLY A 548 -12.47 5.64 2.01
CA GLY A 548 -13.58 5.77 2.95
C GLY A 548 -13.82 7.19 3.46
N GLN A 549 -12.93 8.15 3.16
CA GLN A 549 -12.95 9.54 3.63
C GLN A 549 -13.25 9.68 5.14
N GLY A 550 -12.74 8.73 5.93
CA GLY A 550 -13.16 8.40 7.29
C GLY A 550 -13.00 9.47 8.36
N GLU A 551 -12.29 10.57 8.11
CA GLU A 551 -11.96 11.58 9.12
C GLU A 551 -13.19 12.15 9.83
N ILE A 552 -14.25 12.44 9.08
CA ILE A 552 -15.51 12.95 9.64
C ILE A 552 -16.14 11.97 10.65
N TRP A 553 -15.98 10.67 10.41
CA TRP A 553 -16.49 9.61 11.28
C TRP A 553 -15.61 9.43 12.52
N TRP A 554 -14.28 9.48 12.38
CA TRP A 554 -13.35 9.44 13.50
C TRP A 554 -13.50 10.66 14.42
N GLN A 555 -13.73 11.85 13.86
CA GLN A 555 -14.04 13.07 14.62
C GLN A 555 -15.37 12.96 15.38
N LYS A 556 -16.42 12.37 14.78
CA LYS A 556 -17.70 12.09 15.44
C LYS A 556 -17.55 11.06 16.57
N PHE A 557 -16.76 10.00 16.35
CA PHE A 557 -16.45 8.99 17.37
C PHE A 557 -15.74 9.59 18.58
N HIS A 558 -14.60 10.25 18.38
CA HIS A 558 -13.82 10.87 19.47
C HIS A 558 -14.61 11.95 20.24
N SER A 559 -15.51 12.67 19.57
CA SER A 559 -16.37 13.68 20.21
C SER A 559 -17.69 13.13 20.79
N LYS A 560 -17.92 11.81 20.71
CA LYS A 560 -19.14 11.11 21.14
C LYS A 560 -20.43 11.70 20.52
N LYS A 561 -20.37 11.97 19.21
CA LYS A 561 -21.46 12.55 18.38
C LYS A 561 -21.99 11.59 17.31
N LEU A 562 -21.74 10.30 17.44
CA LEU A 562 -22.40 9.26 16.65
C LEU A 562 -23.82 9.03 17.22
N LYS A 563 -24.78 8.78 16.33
CA LYS A 563 -26.15 8.35 16.68
C LYS A 563 -26.35 6.84 16.47
N TYR A 564 -25.58 6.29 15.53
CA TYR A 564 -25.57 4.90 15.09
C TYR A 564 -24.11 4.51 14.83
N THR A 565 -23.84 3.21 14.81
CA THR A 565 -22.48 2.69 14.59
C THR A 565 -21.99 3.02 13.18
N ARG A 566 -20.70 3.38 13.08
CA ARG A 566 -20.05 3.78 11.82
C ARG A 566 -20.15 2.67 10.77
N PRO A 567 -20.20 3.05 9.47
CA PRO A 567 -20.19 2.07 8.39
C PRO A 567 -18.81 1.44 8.22
N TYR A 568 -18.75 0.27 7.57
CA TYR A 568 -17.50 -0.34 7.11
C TYR A 568 -17.25 -0.02 5.63
N LEU A 569 -16.05 -0.29 5.13
CA LEU A 569 -15.72 -0.01 3.72
C LEU A 569 -16.26 -1.09 2.77
N ILE A 570 -16.04 -2.36 3.11
CA ILE A 570 -16.61 -3.52 2.41
C ILE A 570 -17.22 -4.47 3.45
N GLU A 571 -18.48 -4.83 3.26
CA GLU A 571 -19.16 -5.83 4.09
C GLU A 571 -20.02 -6.75 3.24
N ILE A 572 -19.84 -8.05 3.42
CA ILE A 572 -20.57 -9.09 2.68
C ILE A 572 -21.12 -10.09 3.70
N MET A 573 -22.45 -10.24 3.75
CA MET A 573 -23.17 -11.03 4.74
C MET A 573 -23.77 -12.32 4.13
N HIS A 574 -23.82 -13.42 4.87
CA HIS A 574 -24.56 -14.65 4.48
C HIS A 574 -24.27 -15.15 3.05
N SER A 575 -23.03 -15.02 2.58
CA SER A 575 -22.67 -15.18 1.15
C SER A 575 -21.59 -16.24 0.93
N ASP A 576 -21.48 -16.73 -0.30
CA ASP A 576 -20.57 -17.82 -0.67
C ASP A 576 -19.76 -17.52 -1.94
N ASN A 577 -18.52 -18.02 -2.02
CA ASN A 577 -17.57 -17.80 -3.12
C ASN A 577 -17.29 -16.31 -3.35
N ILE A 578 -16.47 -15.74 -2.45
CA ILE A 578 -16.16 -14.30 -2.41
C ILE A 578 -14.67 -14.11 -2.70
N GLN A 579 -14.34 -13.23 -3.64
CA GLN A 579 -12.96 -12.80 -3.89
C GLN A 579 -12.82 -11.29 -3.70
N ILE A 580 -11.86 -10.86 -2.88
CA ILE A 580 -11.45 -9.46 -2.76
C ILE A 580 -9.94 -9.40 -3.01
N SER A 581 -9.49 -8.81 -4.13
CA SER A 581 -8.08 -8.88 -4.51
C SER A 581 -7.56 -7.66 -5.25
N HIS A 582 -6.24 -7.45 -5.27
CA HIS A 582 -5.60 -6.47 -6.17
C HIS A 582 -6.20 -5.04 -6.13
N ILE A 583 -6.57 -4.58 -4.93
CA ILE A 583 -7.11 -3.23 -4.69
C ILE A 583 -6.40 -2.56 -3.50
N THR A 584 -6.44 -1.23 -3.47
CA THR A 584 -6.00 -0.41 -2.33
C THR A 584 -7.20 0.14 -1.57
N LEU A 585 -7.25 -0.07 -0.26
CA LEU A 585 -8.24 0.50 0.66
C LEU A 585 -7.58 1.57 1.54
N VAL A 586 -8.18 2.74 1.64
CA VAL A 586 -7.67 3.84 2.47
C VAL A 586 -8.78 4.49 3.30
N ASN A 587 -8.40 5.06 4.45
CA ASN A 587 -9.25 5.93 5.27
C ASN A 587 -10.66 5.38 5.60
N SER A 588 -10.84 4.08 5.88
CA SER A 588 -12.16 3.56 6.25
C SER A 588 -12.76 4.29 7.47
N PRO A 589 -14.08 4.58 7.49
CA PRO A 589 -14.76 5.12 8.67
C PRO A 589 -14.58 4.28 9.94
N SER A 590 -14.47 2.95 9.76
CA SER A 590 -14.30 1.93 10.80
C SER A 590 -13.54 0.75 10.16
N TRP A 591 -13.93 -0.51 10.39
CA TRP A 591 -13.33 -1.70 9.75
C TRP A 591 -13.26 -1.58 8.21
N ASN A 592 -12.23 -2.17 7.59
CA ASN A 592 -12.04 -2.08 6.13
C ASN A 592 -12.75 -3.23 5.39
N ILE A 593 -12.47 -4.49 5.73
CA ILE A 593 -13.10 -5.68 5.11
C ILE A 593 -13.79 -6.52 6.18
N HIS A 594 -15.11 -6.67 6.09
CA HIS A 594 -15.95 -7.43 7.02
C HIS A 594 -16.85 -8.45 6.30
N PRO A 595 -16.30 -9.60 5.85
CA PRO A 595 -17.12 -10.76 5.55
C PRO A 595 -17.72 -11.30 6.86
N VAL A 596 -19.02 -11.57 6.85
CA VAL A 596 -19.73 -12.07 8.03
C VAL A 596 -20.74 -13.16 7.68
N TYR A 597 -20.83 -14.22 8.49
CA TYR A 597 -21.71 -15.38 8.26
C TYR A 597 -21.51 -16.06 6.89
N SER A 598 -20.29 -15.99 6.33
CA SER A 598 -20.01 -16.25 4.91
C SER A 598 -18.95 -17.33 4.70
N SER A 599 -18.90 -17.93 3.52
CA SER A 599 -18.00 -19.05 3.20
C SER A 599 -17.26 -18.93 1.87
N ASN A 600 -16.21 -19.75 1.72
CA ASN A 600 -15.37 -19.84 0.52
C ASN A 600 -14.81 -18.48 0.08
N ILE A 601 -13.97 -17.89 0.95
CA ILE A 601 -13.57 -16.48 0.87
C ILE A 601 -12.06 -16.34 0.60
N ILE A 602 -11.68 -15.57 -0.40
CA ILE A 602 -10.27 -15.26 -0.72
C ILE A 602 -10.05 -13.75 -0.65
N VAL A 603 -9.12 -13.31 0.20
CA VAL A 603 -8.65 -11.92 0.29
C VAL A 603 -7.16 -11.88 -0.02
N GLN A 604 -6.78 -11.49 -1.24
CA GLN A 604 -5.40 -11.66 -1.74
C GLN A 604 -4.79 -10.42 -2.41
N GLY A 605 -3.52 -10.13 -2.09
CA GLY A 605 -2.72 -9.12 -2.78
C GLY A 605 -3.24 -7.68 -2.61
N ILE A 606 -4.00 -7.41 -1.55
CA ILE A 606 -4.55 -6.08 -1.27
C ILE A 606 -3.61 -5.22 -0.44
N THR A 607 -3.81 -3.90 -0.53
CA THR A 607 -3.14 -2.91 0.31
C THR A 607 -4.14 -2.16 1.16
N ILE A 608 -4.01 -2.19 2.48
CA ILE A 608 -4.82 -1.37 3.41
C ILE A 608 -3.93 -0.28 4.02
N LEU A 609 -4.37 0.98 3.97
CA LEU A 609 -3.66 2.13 4.54
C LEU A 609 -4.62 3.02 5.35
N ALA A 610 -4.79 2.70 6.63
CA ALA A 610 -5.41 3.58 7.60
C ALA A 610 -4.36 4.43 8.33
N PRO A 611 -4.64 5.70 8.69
CA PRO A 611 -3.77 6.45 9.58
C PRO A 611 -3.66 5.75 10.95
N VAL A 612 -2.45 5.54 11.47
CA VAL A 612 -2.21 4.73 12.69
C VAL A 612 -2.81 5.27 13.99
N LYS A 613 -3.62 6.34 13.96
CA LYS A 613 -4.39 6.89 15.09
C LYS A 613 -5.88 7.04 14.78
N SER A 614 -6.35 6.41 13.70
CA SER A 614 -7.77 6.28 13.38
C SER A 614 -8.40 5.18 14.24
N PRO A 615 -9.55 5.41 14.90
CA PRO A 615 -10.13 4.46 15.84
C PRO A 615 -10.81 3.30 15.11
N ASN A 616 -10.47 2.05 15.48
CA ASN A 616 -11.12 0.83 15.00
C ASN A 616 -11.15 0.71 13.47
N THR A 617 -10.00 0.98 12.85
CA THR A 617 -9.80 0.82 11.40
C THR A 617 -9.19 -0.52 11.06
N ASP A 618 -9.69 -1.57 11.72
CA ASP A 618 -9.30 -2.97 11.57
C ASP A 618 -9.18 -3.37 10.09
N GLY A 619 -8.15 -4.15 9.75
CA GLY A 619 -7.83 -4.48 8.35
C GLY A 619 -8.82 -5.48 7.73
N ILE A 620 -8.73 -6.75 8.13
CA ILE A 620 -9.61 -7.82 7.65
C ILE A 620 -10.25 -8.50 8.86
N ASN A 621 -11.58 -8.57 8.86
CA ASN A 621 -12.39 -9.03 9.99
C ASN A 621 -13.26 -10.22 9.55
N PRO A 622 -12.73 -11.47 9.57
CA PRO A 622 -13.55 -12.66 9.42
C PRO A 622 -14.43 -12.83 10.66
N ASP A 623 -15.75 -12.61 10.53
CA ASP A 623 -16.71 -12.84 11.61
C ASP A 623 -17.64 -14.00 11.26
N SER A 624 -17.68 -15.04 12.07
CA SER A 624 -18.55 -16.21 11.84
C SER A 624 -18.36 -16.85 10.45
N CYS A 625 -17.14 -16.86 9.91
CA CYS A 625 -16.83 -17.24 8.51
C CYS A 625 -16.17 -18.61 8.39
N THR A 626 -16.40 -19.36 7.31
CA THR A 626 -15.84 -20.71 7.14
C THR A 626 -15.13 -20.94 5.79
N ASN A 627 -13.97 -21.60 5.82
CA ASN A 627 -13.11 -21.89 4.66
C ASN A 627 -12.66 -20.60 3.95
N MET A 628 -11.75 -19.86 4.61
CA MET A 628 -11.28 -18.54 4.20
C MET A 628 -9.76 -18.46 4.11
N LYS A 629 -9.24 -17.68 3.16
CA LYS A 629 -7.81 -17.45 2.93
C LYS A 629 -7.48 -15.95 2.84
N ILE A 630 -6.54 -15.51 3.67
CA ILE A 630 -5.98 -14.17 3.70
C ILE A 630 -4.50 -14.29 3.29
N GLU A 631 -4.12 -13.75 2.13
CA GLU A 631 -2.85 -14.09 1.49
C GLU A 631 -2.17 -12.89 0.79
N ASP A 632 -0.84 -12.78 0.83
CA ASP A 632 -0.04 -11.76 0.13
C ASP A 632 -0.39 -10.28 0.45
N ASN A 633 -0.97 -10.02 1.62
CA ASN A 633 -1.56 -8.72 1.96
C ASN A 633 -0.59 -7.78 2.71
N TYR A 634 -0.73 -6.47 2.46
CA TYR A 634 0.00 -5.42 3.20
C TYR A 634 -0.98 -4.49 3.91
N ILE A 635 -0.92 -4.43 5.24
CA ILE A 635 -1.88 -3.71 6.09
C ILE A 635 -1.15 -2.71 7.00
N VAL A 636 -1.53 -1.45 6.91
CA VAL A 636 -1.30 -0.43 7.94
C VAL A 636 -2.65 -0.09 8.56
N SER A 637 -2.79 -0.33 9.86
CA SER A 637 -4.06 -0.20 10.59
C SER A 637 -3.91 0.79 11.76
N GLY A 638 -5.02 1.43 12.15
CA GLY A 638 -5.13 2.13 13.43
C GLY A 638 -5.51 1.19 14.59
N ASP A 639 -6.00 -0.01 14.28
CA ASP A 639 -6.35 -1.07 15.23
C ASP A 639 -5.77 -2.42 14.73
N ASP A 640 -6.38 -3.58 15.00
CA ASP A 640 -5.83 -4.88 14.59
C ASP A 640 -5.66 -5.02 13.05
N CYS A 641 -4.61 -5.70 12.58
CA CYS A 641 -4.41 -5.93 11.13
C CYS A 641 -5.33 -7.03 10.57
N VAL A 642 -5.46 -8.15 11.28
CA VAL A 642 -6.50 -9.17 11.05
C VAL A 642 -7.20 -9.41 12.39
N ALA A 643 -8.53 -9.31 12.41
CA ALA A 643 -9.36 -9.40 13.62
C ALA A 643 -10.43 -10.49 13.46
N VAL A 644 -10.10 -11.71 13.86
CA VAL A 644 -10.97 -12.89 13.76
C VAL A 644 -12.04 -12.85 14.85
N LYS A 645 -13.30 -13.05 14.47
CA LYS A 645 -14.48 -12.85 15.33
C LYS A 645 -15.56 -13.91 15.08
N SER A 646 -16.59 -13.93 15.92
CA SER A 646 -17.81 -14.75 15.78
C SER A 646 -18.93 -14.26 16.71
N GLY A 647 -19.29 -12.98 16.64
CA GLY A 647 -20.30 -12.41 17.52
C GLY A 647 -19.90 -12.25 19.00
N TRP A 648 -20.82 -11.71 19.80
CA TRP A 648 -20.53 -11.12 21.10
C TRP A 648 -21.54 -11.54 22.17
N ASP A 649 -21.01 -12.07 23.29
CA ASP A 649 -21.73 -12.53 24.48
C ASP A 649 -22.92 -13.45 24.11
N GLU A 650 -24.07 -13.32 24.78
CA GLU A 650 -25.25 -14.17 24.59
C GLU A 650 -25.78 -14.15 23.15
N TYR A 651 -25.59 -13.05 22.41
CA TYR A 651 -25.97 -12.94 21.00
C TYR A 651 -25.08 -13.81 20.12
N GLY A 652 -23.77 -13.86 20.37
CA GLY A 652 -22.85 -14.75 19.67
C GLY A 652 -23.07 -16.21 20.02
N ILE A 653 -23.28 -16.53 21.31
CA ILE A 653 -23.59 -17.88 21.80
C ILE A 653 -24.88 -18.42 21.15
N ASN A 654 -25.96 -17.63 21.16
CA ASN A 654 -27.25 -18.03 20.59
C ASN A 654 -27.25 -18.04 19.05
N TYR A 655 -26.38 -17.27 18.39
CA TYR A 655 -26.19 -17.36 16.95
C TYR A 655 -25.37 -18.60 16.54
N GLY A 656 -24.45 -19.06 17.39
CA GLY A 656 -23.86 -20.41 17.32
C GLY A 656 -22.97 -20.70 16.09
N MET A 657 -22.51 -19.67 15.38
CA MET A 657 -21.74 -19.80 14.15
C MET A 657 -20.27 -19.41 14.37
N PRO A 658 -19.32 -20.37 14.40
CA PRO A 658 -17.91 -20.07 14.60
C PRO A 658 -17.25 -19.50 13.34
N THR A 659 -16.12 -18.81 13.52
CA THR A 659 -15.13 -18.73 12.43
C THR A 659 -14.30 -20.01 12.42
N SER A 660 -14.18 -20.66 11.26
CA SER A 660 -13.43 -21.91 11.12
C SER A 660 -12.68 -22.05 9.79
N GLN A 661 -11.64 -22.90 9.75
CA GLN A 661 -10.88 -23.19 8.53
C GLN A 661 -10.32 -21.91 7.89
N LEU A 662 -9.49 -21.18 8.64
CA LEU A 662 -8.97 -19.86 8.26
C LEU A 662 -7.45 -19.90 8.04
N ILE A 663 -7.01 -19.67 6.80
CA ILE A 663 -5.60 -19.46 6.45
C ILE A 663 -5.26 -17.96 6.49
N ILE A 664 -4.15 -17.61 7.14
CA ILE A 664 -3.55 -16.26 7.11
C ILE A 664 -2.07 -16.44 6.73
N ARG A 665 -1.63 -16.05 5.54
CA ARG A 665 -0.20 -16.18 5.18
C ARG A 665 0.42 -15.06 4.36
N ARG A 666 1.74 -14.95 4.47
CA ARG A 666 2.58 -13.94 3.78
C ARG A 666 2.08 -12.51 4.00
N LEU A 667 1.58 -12.25 5.23
CA LEU A 667 1.01 -10.99 5.67
C LEU A 667 2.10 -10.02 6.15
N THR A 668 2.09 -8.78 5.67
CA THR A 668 2.85 -7.67 6.26
C THR A 668 1.93 -6.74 7.03
N CYS A 669 2.15 -6.58 8.34
CA CYS A 669 1.35 -5.72 9.23
C CYS A 669 2.15 -4.59 9.88
N ILE A 670 1.52 -3.42 10.01
CA ILE A 670 1.94 -2.29 10.84
C ILE A 670 0.72 -1.79 11.64
N SER A 671 0.68 -2.05 12.96
CA SER A 671 -0.36 -1.54 13.88
C SER A 671 0.25 -1.12 15.23
N PRO A 672 0.71 0.14 15.38
CA PRO A 672 1.48 0.58 16.54
C PRO A 672 0.74 0.54 17.90
N TYR A 673 -0.58 0.29 17.88
CA TYR A 673 -1.45 0.30 19.06
C TYR A 673 -2.33 -0.95 19.21
N SER A 674 -2.20 -1.96 18.33
CA SER A 674 -2.99 -3.22 18.39
C SER A 674 -2.20 -4.42 17.82
N ALA A 675 -2.86 -5.49 17.37
CA ALA A 675 -2.23 -6.75 16.97
C ALA A 675 -1.94 -6.90 15.46
N ALA A 676 -1.03 -7.81 15.12
CA ALA A 676 -0.92 -8.34 13.76
C ALA A 676 -2.03 -9.36 13.45
N ILE A 677 -2.29 -10.27 14.38
CA ILE A 677 -3.46 -11.15 14.35
C ILE A 677 -4.13 -11.10 15.72
N ALA A 678 -5.39 -10.68 15.75
CA ALA A 678 -6.24 -10.73 16.93
C ALA A 678 -7.32 -11.80 16.78
N LEU A 679 -7.55 -12.56 17.85
CA LEU A 679 -8.69 -13.45 18.01
C LEU A 679 -9.59 -12.83 19.09
N GLY A 680 -10.83 -12.48 18.72
CA GLY A 680 -11.78 -11.77 19.58
C GLY A 680 -11.68 -10.23 19.54
N SER A 681 -12.25 -9.50 20.51
CA SER A 681 -12.88 -10.03 21.73
C SER A 681 -14.24 -10.67 21.49
N GLU A 682 -14.85 -10.38 20.36
CA GLU A 682 -16.14 -10.88 19.92
C GLU A 682 -15.91 -12.27 19.30
N MET A 683 -15.86 -13.32 20.14
CA MET A 683 -15.53 -14.70 19.74
C MET A 683 -16.56 -15.73 20.26
N SER A 684 -17.77 -15.27 20.57
CA SER A 684 -18.76 -16.00 21.39
C SER A 684 -19.45 -17.16 20.67
N GLY A 685 -19.53 -17.14 19.33
CA GLY A 685 -19.90 -18.28 18.49
C GLY A 685 -18.76 -19.28 18.26
N GLY A 686 -17.54 -18.97 18.72
CA GLY A 686 -16.34 -19.82 18.64
C GLY A 686 -15.37 -19.45 17.51
N ILE A 687 -14.08 -19.75 17.71
CA ILE A 687 -13.01 -19.65 16.70
C ILE A 687 -12.20 -20.95 16.73
N GLN A 688 -12.05 -21.63 15.60
CA GLN A 688 -11.30 -22.90 15.50
C GLN A 688 -10.53 -23.03 14.18
N ASP A 689 -9.48 -23.87 14.15
CA ASP A 689 -8.71 -24.19 12.94
C ASP A 689 -8.20 -22.94 12.20
N VAL A 690 -7.40 -22.14 12.91
CA VAL A 690 -6.76 -20.92 12.38
C VAL A 690 -5.29 -21.19 12.12
N ARG A 691 -4.89 -21.14 10.85
CA ARG A 691 -3.55 -21.49 10.36
C ARG A 691 -2.84 -20.24 9.86
N ALA A 692 -1.89 -19.73 10.65
CA ALA A 692 -1.13 -18.52 10.33
C ALA A 692 0.34 -18.83 10.02
N GLU A 693 0.85 -18.43 8.84
CA GLU A 693 2.27 -18.63 8.49
C GLU A 693 2.93 -17.47 7.71
N ASP A 694 4.25 -17.38 7.75
CA ASP A 694 5.05 -16.34 7.08
C ASP A 694 4.60 -14.89 7.40
N ILE A 695 4.33 -14.62 8.68
CA ILE A 695 3.81 -13.33 9.15
C ILE A 695 4.95 -12.36 9.46
N THR A 696 4.96 -11.18 8.82
CA THR A 696 5.89 -10.09 9.12
C THR A 696 5.16 -8.93 9.79
N ALA A 697 5.55 -8.57 11.03
CA ALA A 697 5.00 -7.40 11.73
C ALA A 697 6.10 -6.38 12.06
N ILE A 698 5.83 -5.09 11.83
CA ILE A 698 6.83 -4.02 11.98
C ILE A 698 6.23 -2.84 12.74
N ASN A 699 6.80 -2.53 13.91
CA ASN A 699 6.31 -1.50 14.82
C ASN A 699 4.82 -1.69 15.14
N THR A 700 4.50 -2.89 15.64
CA THR A 700 3.15 -3.34 15.99
C THR A 700 3.07 -3.62 17.49
N GLU A 701 1.93 -3.36 18.16
CA GLU A 701 1.88 -3.52 19.62
C GLU A 701 2.00 -5.00 20.04
N SER A 702 1.26 -5.90 19.39
CA SER A 702 1.30 -7.34 19.68
C SER A 702 1.38 -8.21 18.43
N GLY A 703 2.05 -9.36 18.51
CA GLY A 703 2.12 -10.33 17.41
C GLY A 703 0.79 -11.03 17.22
N VAL A 704 0.56 -12.08 18.01
CA VAL A 704 -0.76 -12.74 18.12
C VAL A 704 -1.39 -12.39 19.45
N ARG A 705 -2.67 -12.02 19.42
CA ARG A 705 -3.42 -11.46 20.55
C ARG A 705 -4.77 -12.15 20.73
N ILE A 706 -4.94 -12.91 21.81
CA ILE A 706 -6.25 -13.51 22.18
C ILE A 706 -6.91 -12.62 23.23
N LYS A 707 -8.14 -12.19 22.95
CA LYS A 707 -8.97 -11.32 23.81
C LYS A 707 -10.25 -12.06 24.18
N THR A 708 -10.52 -12.26 25.46
CA THR A 708 -11.81 -12.79 25.95
C THR A 708 -12.10 -12.35 27.39
N GLY A 709 -13.24 -12.75 27.94
CA GLY A 709 -13.61 -12.51 29.33
C GLY A 709 -14.73 -13.45 29.77
N VAL A 710 -14.90 -13.59 31.09
CA VAL A 710 -16.12 -14.17 31.69
C VAL A 710 -17.33 -13.45 31.10
N GLY A 711 -18.31 -14.21 30.59
CA GLY A 711 -19.46 -13.66 29.85
C GLY A 711 -19.44 -13.92 28.35
N ARG A 712 -18.27 -14.18 27.76
CA ARG A 712 -18.17 -14.47 26.33
C ARG A 712 -18.69 -15.84 25.95
N GLY A 713 -18.55 -16.85 26.81
CA GLY A 713 -18.71 -18.25 26.43
C GLY A 713 -17.87 -18.60 25.19
N GLY A 714 -18.37 -19.53 24.37
CA GLY A 714 -17.70 -19.94 23.15
C GLY A 714 -16.31 -20.55 23.38
N PHE A 715 -15.45 -20.46 22.38
CA PHE A 715 -14.10 -21.01 22.42
C PHE A 715 -13.13 -20.28 21.48
N VAL A 716 -11.84 -20.37 21.76
CA VAL A 716 -10.76 -20.13 20.78
C VAL A 716 -9.81 -21.30 20.86
N ARG A 717 -9.85 -22.18 19.85
CA ARG A 717 -9.10 -23.45 19.87
C ARG A 717 -8.42 -23.79 18.56
N ASP A 718 -7.55 -24.79 18.59
CA ASP A 718 -6.91 -25.37 17.39
C ASP A 718 -6.28 -24.27 16.51
N VAL A 719 -5.44 -23.45 17.14
CA VAL A 719 -4.76 -22.31 16.53
C VAL A 719 -3.31 -22.69 16.28
N TYR A 720 -2.83 -22.49 15.06
CA TYR A 720 -1.49 -22.88 14.63
C TYR A 720 -0.77 -21.70 13.97
N VAL A 721 0.38 -21.32 14.52
CA VAL A 721 1.15 -20.15 14.11
C VAL A 721 2.60 -20.55 13.86
N LYS A 722 3.10 -20.30 12.66
CA LYS A 722 4.44 -20.73 12.19
C LYS A 722 5.18 -19.59 11.49
N GLY A 723 6.49 -19.49 11.63
CA GLY A 723 7.31 -18.61 10.78
C GLY A 723 6.98 -17.11 10.93
N MET A 724 7.00 -16.57 12.15
CA MET A 724 6.80 -15.14 12.36
C MET A 724 8.12 -14.37 12.42
N THR A 725 8.21 -13.23 11.74
CA THR A 725 9.31 -12.27 11.87
C THR A 725 8.79 -10.93 12.39
N LEU A 726 9.20 -10.52 13.59
CA LEU A 726 8.56 -9.44 14.35
C LEU A 726 9.55 -8.36 14.77
N HIS A 727 9.38 -7.13 14.28
CA HIS A 727 10.33 -6.03 14.48
C HIS A 727 9.72 -4.91 15.34
N THR A 728 10.34 -4.61 16.50
CA THR A 728 9.90 -3.57 17.44
C THR A 728 8.47 -3.80 17.94
N MET A 729 8.34 -4.72 18.90
CA MET A 729 7.05 -5.12 19.49
C MET A 729 6.94 -4.71 20.96
N LYS A 730 5.71 -4.49 21.45
CA LYS A 730 5.46 -4.39 22.90
C LYS A 730 5.30 -5.77 23.54
N TRP A 731 4.59 -6.67 22.86
CA TRP A 731 4.40 -8.09 23.18
C TRP A 731 4.61 -8.96 21.93
N VAL A 732 5.21 -10.15 22.07
CA VAL A 732 5.17 -11.15 20.98
C VAL A 732 3.86 -11.95 21.06
N PHE A 733 3.58 -12.51 22.24
CA PHE A 733 2.33 -13.21 22.53
C PHE A 733 1.53 -12.44 23.59
N TRP A 734 0.24 -12.21 23.36
CA TRP A 734 -0.66 -11.64 24.38
C TRP A 734 -1.95 -12.45 24.45
N MET A 735 -2.31 -12.94 25.64
CA MET A 735 -3.62 -13.51 25.94
C MET A 735 -4.19 -12.81 27.17
N THR A 736 -5.50 -12.52 27.18
CA THR A 736 -6.18 -11.98 28.36
C THR A 736 -7.62 -12.48 28.46
N GLY A 737 -7.96 -13.06 29.62
CA GLY A 737 -9.31 -13.43 30.05
C GLY A 737 -10.05 -12.33 30.83
N ASN A 738 -9.59 -11.08 30.76
CA ASN A 738 -10.18 -9.94 31.45
C ASN A 738 -10.50 -8.78 30.49
N TYR A 739 -11.09 -9.09 29.34
CA TYR A 739 -11.54 -8.11 28.35
C TYR A 739 -13.01 -7.70 28.56
N GLY A 740 -13.32 -7.17 29.76
CA GLY A 740 -14.68 -6.88 30.24
C GLY A 740 -15.45 -5.74 29.57
N GLN A 741 -15.45 -5.66 28.24
CA GLN A 741 -16.52 -4.99 27.48
C GLN A 741 -17.64 -6.00 27.24
N HIS A 742 -18.88 -5.67 27.57
CA HIS A 742 -20.04 -6.53 27.33
C HIS A 742 -21.08 -5.86 26.44
N ALA A 743 -21.89 -6.69 25.76
CA ALA A 743 -22.86 -6.21 24.79
C ALA A 743 -23.89 -5.29 25.44
N ASP A 744 -24.54 -5.75 26.51
CA ASP A 744 -25.24 -4.89 27.45
C ASP A 744 -25.13 -5.39 28.91
N THR A 745 -26.24 -5.62 29.61
CA THR A 745 -26.32 -6.08 31.00
C THR A 745 -26.90 -7.49 31.14
N HIS A 746 -27.31 -8.16 30.05
CA HIS A 746 -27.92 -9.51 30.09
C HIS A 746 -26.92 -10.66 29.86
N TRP A 747 -25.64 -10.36 29.63
CA TRP A 747 -24.55 -11.33 29.50
C TRP A 747 -24.50 -12.30 30.69
N ASP A 748 -24.27 -13.58 30.42
CA ASP A 748 -24.27 -14.63 31.46
C ASP A 748 -22.93 -14.65 32.23
N PRO A 749 -22.89 -14.33 33.53
CA PRO A 749 -21.66 -14.36 34.32
C PRO A 749 -21.09 -15.77 34.53
N ASN A 750 -21.77 -16.82 34.08
CA ASN A 750 -21.31 -18.21 34.10
C ASN A 750 -20.73 -18.66 32.74
N ALA A 751 -20.86 -17.86 31.68
CA ALA A 751 -20.40 -18.20 30.33
C ALA A 751 -18.87 -18.04 30.19
N LEU A 752 -18.14 -19.08 30.57
CA LEU A 752 -16.69 -19.17 30.51
C LEU A 752 -16.19 -19.59 29.10
N PRO A 753 -15.12 -18.97 28.57
CA PRO A 753 -14.58 -19.23 27.23
C PRO A 753 -13.46 -20.29 27.19
N GLU A 754 -13.64 -21.41 26.47
CA GLU A 754 -12.56 -22.42 26.34
C GLU A 754 -11.44 -21.90 25.42
N ILE A 755 -10.27 -21.56 25.98
CA ILE A 755 -9.07 -21.18 25.21
C ILE A 755 -8.04 -22.32 25.28
N LYS A 756 -7.77 -22.97 24.15
CA LYS A 756 -7.12 -24.29 24.15
C LYS A 756 -6.34 -24.65 22.89
N GLY A 757 -5.18 -25.29 23.01
CA GLY A 757 -4.48 -25.82 21.83
C GLY A 757 -3.92 -24.72 20.94
N ILE A 758 -3.20 -23.76 21.56
CA ILE A 758 -2.65 -22.59 20.89
C ILE A 758 -1.16 -22.82 20.62
N ASN A 759 -0.83 -23.10 19.37
CA ASN A 759 0.49 -23.54 18.92
C ASN A 759 1.27 -22.40 18.25
N TYR A 760 2.49 -22.16 18.72
CA TYR A 760 3.45 -21.21 18.16
C TYR A 760 4.76 -21.91 17.83
N ARG A 761 5.27 -21.67 16.63
CA ARG A 761 6.48 -22.30 16.11
C ARG A 761 7.29 -21.35 15.23
N ASP A 762 8.60 -21.49 15.24
CA ASP A 762 9.54 -20.79 14.34
C ASP A 762 9.35 -19.25 14.39
N VAL A 763 9.41 -18.66 15.59
CA VAL A 763 9.17 -17.22 15.81
C VAL A 763 10.47 -16.47 16.12
N VAL A 764 10.81 -15.49 15.30
CA VAL A 764 11.94 -14.58 15.52
C VAL A 764 11.43 -13.16 15.76
N ALA A 765 11.81 -12.57 16.89
CA ALA A 765 11.40 -11.22 17.25
C ALA A 765 12.57 -10.37 17.74
N GLU A 766 12.55 -9.07 17.46
CA GLU A 766 13.60 -8.12 17.88
C GLU A 766 13.07 -6.79 18.38
N ASN A 767 13.89 -6.11 19.19
CA ASN A 767 13.58 -4.86 19.88
C ASN A 767 12.26 -4.94 20.69
N VAL A 768 12.06 -6.06 21.39
CA VAL A 768 10.81 -6.40 22.08
C VAL A 768 10.76 -5.85 23.51
N SER A 769 9.62 -5.31 23.96
CA SER A 769 9.47 -4.74 25.32
C SER A 769 9.14 -5.77 26.41
N MET A 770 8.30 -6.75 26.10
CA MET A 770 7.95 -7.96 26.87
C MET A 770 7.81 -9.12 25.89
N ALA A 771 8.34 -10.29 26.22
CA ALA A 771 8.17 -11.49 25.41
C ALA A 771 6.69 -11.88 25.36
N ALA A 772 6.05 -12.07 26.52
CA ALA A 772 4.62 -12.37 26.56
C ALA A 772 3.89 -11.84 27.80
N ARG A 773 2.58 -11.69 27.66
CA ARG A 773 1.62 -11.52 28.74
C ARG A 773 0.47 -12.49 28.53
N LEU A 774 0.39 -13.53 29.34
CA LEU A 774 -0.53 -14.65 29.17
C LEU A 774 -1.37 -14.78 30.45
N GLU A 775 -2.58 -14.23 30.42
CA GLU A 775 -3.46 -14.14 31.59
C GLU A 775 -4.78 -14.84 31.26
N GLY A 776 -5.02 -16.01 31.83
CA GLY A 776 -6.30 -16.72 31.72
C GLY A 776 -7.37 -16.19 32.67
N ILE A 777 -8.25 -17.08 33.13
CA ILE A 777 -9.30 -16.78 34.10
C ILE A 777 -9.05 -17.61 35.37
N SER A 778 -9.15 -16.98 36.53
CA SER A 778 -8.93 -17.61 37.84
C SER A 778 -9.93 -18.75 38.07
N GLY A 779 -9.46 -20.00 37.96
CA GLY A 779 -10.28 -21.22 38.08
C GLY A 779 -10.70 -21.83 36.73
N ASP A 780 -10.42 -21.15 35.61
CA ASP A 780 -10.66 -21.58 34.24
C ASP A 780 -9.45 -21.21 33.37
N PRO A 781 -8.34 -21.98 33.48
CA PRO A 781 -7.07 -21.61 32.88
C PRO A 781 -7.04 -21.84 31.36
N PHE A 782 -6.25 -21.05 30.63
CA PHE A 782 -6.05 -21.28 29.20
C PHE A 782 -5.03 -22.42 29.00
N THR A 783 -5.44 -23.50 28.33
CA THR A 783 -4.71 -24.78 28.33
C THR A 783 -4.09 -25.14 26.98
N GLY A 784 -3.20 -26.13 26.95
CA GLY A 784 -2.62 -26.65 25.71
C GLY A 784 -1.85 -25.60 24.90
N ILE A 785 -1.24 -24.61 25.57
CA ILE A 785 -0.37 -23.64 24.91
C ILE A 785 0.95 -24.34 24.56
N CYS A 786 1.39 -24.28 23.31
CA CYS A 786 2.64 -24.89 22.86
C CYS A 786 3.52 -23.84 22.17
N ILE A 787 4.76 -23.63 22.65
CA ILE A 787 5.68 -22.63 22.06
C ILE A 787 7.04 -23.28 21.75
N SER A 788 7.40 -23.37 20.46
CA SER A 788 8.61 -24.05 19.99
C SER A 788 9.49 -23.17 19.09
N ASN A 789 10.82 -23.33 19.19
CA ASN A 789 11.82 -22.63 18.37
C ASN A 789 11.57 -21.11 18.28
N VAL A 790 11.67 -20.43 19.43
CA VAL A 790 11.35 -19.00 19.55
C VAL A 790 12.52 -18.20 20.08
N THR A 791 12.95 -17.19 19.33
CA THR A 791 14.06 -16.29 19.69
C THR A 791 13.59 -14.84 19.75
N ILE A 792 13.57 -14.26 20.94
CA ILE A 792 13.09 -12.90 21.22
C ILE A 792 14.25 -12.03 21.74
N SER A 793 14.73 -11.12 20.91
CA SER A 793 15.75 -10.13 21.27
C SER A 793 15.10 -8.91 21.94
N MET A 794 15.32 -8.77 23.24
CA MET A 794 14.72 -7.73 24.07
C MET A 794 15.29 -6.32 23.79
N ALA A 795 14.44 -5.30 23.88
CA ALA A 795 14.78 -3.89 23.73
C ALA A 795 15.68 -3.37 24.87
N LYS A 796 16.47 -2.32 24.60
CA LYS A 796 17.35 -1.66 25.61
C LYS A 796 16.63 -1.09 26.84
N LYS A 797 15.29 -0.98 26.80
CA LYS A 797 14.43 -0.54 27.91
C LYS A 797 13.29 -1.54 28.17
N ALA A 798 13.49 -2.81 27.86
CA ALA A 798 12.54 -3.89 28.14
C ALA A 798 12.22 -4.02 29.64
N LYS A 799 11.12 -4.72 29.96
CA LYS A 799 10.76 -5.02 31.35
C LYS A 799 11.76 -6.02 31.96
N LYS A 800 12.05 -5.86 33.26
CA LYS A 800 12.92 -6.75 34.05
C LYS A 800 12.46 -8.22 34.00
N TYR A 801 11.15 -8.43 33.96
CA TYR A 801 10.52 -9.73 33.76
C TYR A 801 9.88 -9.70 32.35
N PRO A 802 10.41 -10.47 31.38
CA PRO A 802 9.92 -10.42 30.00
C PRO A 802 8.64 -11.26 29.80
N TRP A 803 8.37 -12.21 30.69
CA TRP A 803 7.16 -13.04 30.70
C TRP A 803 6.29 -12.70 31.91
N THR A 804 4.98 -12.56 31.69
CA THR A 804 3.94 -12.60 32.73
C THR A 804 2.98 -13.73 32.38
N CYS A 805 2.74 -14.64 33.34
CA CYS A 805 1.84 -15.78 33.17
C CYS A 805 0.99 -15.98 34.42
N THR A 806 -0.33 -16.09 34.26
CA THR A 806 -1.29 -16.36 35.33
C THR A 806 -2.44 -17.18 34.73
N ASP A 807 -2.91 -18.22 35.43
CA ASP A 807 -4.03 -19.06 35.00
C ASP A 807 -3.86 -19.61 33.57
N ILE A 808 -2.71 -20.21 33.28
CA ILE A 808 -2.43 -20.89 32.01
C ILE A 808 -1.74 -22.24 32.24
N GLU A 809 -1.84 -23.13 31.25
CA GLU A 809 -1.12 -24.41 31.19
C GLU A 809 -0.60 -24.68 29.77
N GLY A 810 0.62 -25.21 29.66
CA GLY A 810 1.21 -25.55 28.38
C GLY A 810 2.65 -26.05 28.50
N ILE A 811 3.36 -26.04 27.37
CA ILE A 811 4.74 -26.51 27.24
C ILE A 811 5.55 -25.61 26.31
N THR A 812 6.87 -25.63 26.46
CA THR A 812 7.79 -25.00 25.50
C THR A 812 8.89 -25.94 25.01
N SER A 813 9.57 -25.59 23.92
CA SER A 813 10.80 -26.26 23.47
C SER A 813 11.71 -25.26 22.75
N GLY A 814 12.87 -24.95 23.32
CA GLY A 814 13.83 -24.03 22.70
C GLY A 814 13.31 -22.58 22.59
N VAL A 815 12.93 -21.99 23.72
CA VAL A 815 12.35 -20.64 23.80
C VAL A 815 13.27 -19.70 24.59
N GLN A 816 13.69 -18.61 23.95
CA GLN A 816 14.61 -17.60 24.52
C GLN A 816 13.97 -16.20 24.44
N PRO A 817 13.91 -15.40 25.53
CA PRO A 817 14.35 -15.73 26.89
C PRO A 817 13.46 -16.76 27.56
N PRO A 818 13.94 -17.48 28.59
CA PRO A 818 13.21 -18.59 29.20
C PRO A 818 11.81 -18.17 29.69
N PRO A 819 10.78 -19.01 29.45
CA PRO A 819 9.39 -18.72 29.81
C PRO A 819 9.12 -18.89 31.32
N CYS A 820 7.86 -18.67 31.68
CA CYS A 820 7.35 -18.88 33.03
C CYS A 820 7.22 -20.38 33.40
N GLN A 821 7.18 -20.68 34.70
CA GLN A 821 7.08 -22.06 35.21
C GLN A 821 5.80 -22.82 34.80
N LEU A 822 4.75 -22.10 34.38
CA LEU A 822 3.50 -22.66 33.83
C LEU A 822 3.64 -23.17 32.38
N LEU A 823 4.78 -22.93 31.73
CA LEU A 823 5.09 -23.36 30.36
C LEU A 823 6.47 -24.08 30.32
N PRO A 824 6.65 -25.20 31.05
CA PRO A 824 7.94 -25.89 31.20
C PRO A 824 8.58 -26.28 29.86
N ASP A 825 9.87 -25.95 29.72
CA ASP A 825 10.70 -26.35 28.59
C ASP A 825 10.92 -27.87 28.59
N GLN A 826 10.56 -28.50 27.47
CA GLN A 826 10.68 -29.94 27.23
C GLN A 826 12.05 -30.33 26.67
N GLY A 827 12.92 -29.36 26.39
CA GLY A 827 14.22 -29.55 25.78
C GLY A 827 14.17 -29.50 24.25
N PRO A 828 15.33 -29.30 23.58
CA PRO A 828 15.41 -29.07 22.14
C PRO A 828 15.04 -30.31 21.30
N GLU A 829 15.20 -31.52 21.84
CA GLU A 829 14.90 -32.77 21.14
C GLU A 829 13.39 -33.02 20.93
N LYS A 830 12.53 -32.19 21.53
CA LYS A 830 11.07 -32.26 21.45
C LYS A 830 10.43 -31.13 20.63
N THR A 831 11.17 -30.52 19.70
CA THR A 831 10.67 -29.45 18.81
C THR A 831 9.51 -29.86 17.89
N GLU A 832 9.20 -31.15 17.76
CA GLU A 832 8.04 -31.63 17.01
C GLU A 832 6.71 -31.47 17.75
N MET A 833 6.71 -31.25 19.07
CA MET A 833 5.48 -31.23 19.88
C MET A 833 4.49 -30.12 19.51
N CYS A 834 4.96 -28.97 19.00
CA CYS A 834 4.11 -27.90 18.47
C CYS A 834 4.04 -28.01 16.94
N SER A 835 3.47 -29.10 16.44
CA SER A 835 3.30 -29.33 15.00
C SER A 835 2.38 -28.29 14.37
N PHE A 836 2.73 -27.82 13.17
CA PHE A 836 1.82 -27.08 12.30
C PHE A 836 1.17 -28.08 11.34
N PRO A 837 -0.16 -28.03 11.12
CA PRO A 837 -0.86 -28.94 10.21
C PRO A 837 -0.26 -28.97 8.81
N THR A 838 -0.22 -30.15 8.19
CA THR A 838 0.43 -30.37 6.88
C THR A 838 -0.58 -30.61 5.75
N GLU A 839 -1.84 -30.83 6.08
CA GLU A 839 -2.95 -30.95 5.14
C GLU A 839 -3.48 -29.56 4.73
N ASN A 840 -3.74 -29.39 3.43
CA ASN A 840 -4.31 -28.17 2.89
C ASN A 840 -5.81 -28.09 3.18
N LEU A 841 -6.30 -26.90 3.56
CA LEU A 841 -7.74 -26.62 3.61
C LEU A 841 -8.33 -26.47 2.20
N ALA A 842 -9.65 -26.66 2.05
CA ALA A 842 -10.30 -26.66 0.74
C ALA A 842 -10.10 -25.35 -0.04
N ILE A 843 -10.09 -24.20 0.65
CA ILE A 843 -9.80 -22.87 0.10
C ILE A 843 -8.41 -22.75 -0.56
N ASP A 844 -7.50 -23.68 -0.28
CA ASP A 844 -6.18 -23.71 -0.89
C ASP A 844 -6.09 -24.43 -2.23
N ASN A 845 -7.12 -25.22 -2.55
CA ASN A 845 -7.22 -25.94 -3.82
C ASN A 845 -8.15 -25.23 -4.83
N ILE A 846 -8.58 -23.99 -4.57
CA ILE A 846 -9.35 -23.18 -5.53
C ILE A 846 -8.41 -22.62 -6.59
N GLU A 847 -8.57 -23.09 -7.83
CA GLU A 847 -7.86 -22.58 -9.01
C GLU A 847 -8.44 -21.23 -9.46
N MET A 848 -7.55 -20.26 -9.70
CA MET A 848 -7.93 -18.97 -10.30
C MET A 848 -7.91 -19.05 -11.83
N GLN A 849 -8.99 -18.64 -12.47
CA GLN A 849 -9.10 -18.49 -13.91
C GLN A 849 -8.36 -17.21 -14.36
N ARG A 850 -7.71 -17.27 -15.53
CA ARG A 850 -7.10 -16.12 -16.20
C ARG A 850 -8.17 -15.47 -17.08
N CYS A 851 -8.83 -14.46 -16.55
CA CYS A 851 -9.93 -13.76 -17.21
C CYS A 851 -9.41 -12.56 -18.01
N SER A 852 -10.08 -12.22 -19.10
CA SER A 852 -9.74 -11.06 -19.92
C SER A 852 -10.98 -10.31 -20.39
N TYR A 853 -10.85 -9.00 -20.60
CA TYR A 853 -11.86 -8.17 -21.25
C TYR A 853 -11.24 -7.10 -22.14
N ARG A 854 -12.05 -6.56 -23.07
CA ARG A 854 -11.63 -5.59 -24.08
C ARG A 854 -11.96 -4.17 -23.69
N LEU A 855 -10.96 -3.31 -23.71
CA LEU A 855 -11.12 -1.87 -23.63
C LEU A 855 -11.33 -1.27 -25.02
N ASN A 856 -12.45 -0.57 -25.19
CA ASN A 856 -12.60 0.43 -26.25
C ASN A 856 -12.08 1.77 -25.70
N TYR A 857 -10.96 2.27 -26.24
CA TYR A 857 -10.34 3.57 -25.90
C TYR A 857 -10.63 4.65 -26.94
#